data_AF-A0A0B1T5Q6-F1
#
_entry.id   AF-A0A0B1T5Q6-F1
#
_cell.length_a   1.000
_cell.length_b   1.000
_cell.length_c   1.000
_cell.angle_alpha   90.00
_cell.angle_beta   90.00
_cell.angle_gamma   90.00
#
_symmetry.space_group_name_H-M   'P 1'
#
loop_
_entity.id
_entity.type
_entity.pdbx_description
1 polymer ?
#
loop_
_entity_poly.entity_id
_entity_poly.type
_entity_poly.pdbx_seq_one_letter_code
_entity_poly.pdbx_strand_id
1 'polypeptide(L)'
;MAKCTDLTKPGYALSCLLDFVRNVTAGSQCQAFLSRTERLAFADFRLVGPFVDKCGPTVSQLGCGSLTPHSAHQGVKVPHTQGMALECLIGKVVKHSKENADPLSLLDAACRHEVMRLVEMQTDDFHLDRPLFFACRQARETYCKQVPAGQGKVFECLLSKRFDQFMEPECGALLAERAYMMGRDYRMAHPLVRSCEKEMKAYKCEPQSQYESAAHFHLAWILLCLENGAHVSKDTNPPSAECQHEMLTHRQMMLSEFHMAPELVMQCAQEIDQWCSPRGDIEAEGRTLHCLMEHASSPNKTLQLGPQCMQAVKEVVKVADIGSNYKVDKVLYASCRTLIDGVCARDASSEEATLTCLMRHVDSQDMNPVCEKRLLEVQYFLARDWTLDPQLYEACHAEAVRRCHATDNWHMSQGGANGPDPGPTVLACLYRSAYDEQEPLSKKCGVEVRRVLHSRAVRVNLIPDIEDACRDALSEYCSHNVQPMEEMNCLQDHFEKPEFIRKHNFCHKELVRFTEMEAKDTKLNRALTKACKPVITVYCEQFANEEIDHGDVMECLANNKDKPEMTSKCRSYVNHFELVSLRDYHFSYKFQKACSADIEKHCSNHGNDKGEIIRCLSEVRFEHKILGTKTDLSEPCKKQLKVAYLQQEQVEFDDKEHMSDADPKFAEKCSREIRQFNCDKAESFEDQVECLRINFDNLGV
;
A
#
# COMPACT_ATOMS: atom_id res chain seq x y z
N MET A 1 22.67 -39.10 17.30
CA MET A 1 23.07 -40.38 16.67
C MET A 1 23.07 -41.59 17.60
N ALA A 2 23.84 -41.67 18.70
CA ALA A 2 23.87 -42.89 19.56
C ALA A 2 22.47 -43.30 20.07
N LYS A 3 21.64 -42.33 20.48
CA LYS A 3 20.24 -42.59 20.89
C LYS A 3 19.36 -43.22 19.79
N CYS A 4 19.72 -43.08 18.51
CA CYS A 4 18.96 -43.68 17.41
C CYS A 4 19.11 -45.19 17.36
N THR A 5 20.25 -45.74 17.82
CA THR A 5 20.47 -47.20 17.82
C THR A 5 19.66 -47.91 18.90
N ASP A 6 19.16 -47.17 19.90
CA ASP A 6 18.31 -47.68 20.96
C ASP A 6 16.84 -47.88 20.49
N LEU A 7 16.50 -47.40 19.29
CA LEU A 7 15.17 -47.53 18.70
C LEU A 7 15.00 -48.88 18.01
N THR A 8 14.33 -49.82 18.68
CA THR A 8 14.17 -51.20 18.19
C THR A 8 12.95 -51.42 17.31
N LYS A 9 12.02 -50.46 17.24
CA LYS A 9 10.85 -50.54 16.36
C LYS A 9 11.29 -50.56 14.88
N PRO A 10 10.63 -51.34 14.00
CA PRO A 10 10.96 -51.38 12.58
C PRO A 10 11.01 -49.99 11.93
N GLY A 11 12.11 -49.66 11.26
CA GLY A 11 12.30 -48.38 10.56
C GLY A 11 12.64 -47.17 11.43
N TYR A 12 12.42 -47.22 12.76
CA TYR A 12 12.63 -46.05 13.65
C TYR A 12 14.11 -45.65 13.79
N ALA A 13 15.01 -46.62 13.96
CA ALA A 13 16.44 -46.34 14.02
C ALA A 13 16.93 -45.69 12.71
N LEU A 14 16.45 -46.18 11.56
CA LEU A 14 16.79 -45.61 10.26
C LEU A 14 16.28 -44.18 10.15
N SER A 15 14.99 -43.94 10.40
CA SER A 15 14.40 -42.58 10.36
C SER A 15 15.14 -41.60 11.26
N CYS A 16 15.49 -41.99 12.48
CA CYS A 16 16.27 -41.15 13.40
C CYS A 16 17.68 -40.86 12.87
N LEU A 17 18.34 -41.82 12.22
CA LEU A 17 19.68 -41.61 11.66
C LEU A 17 19.67 -40.67 10.44
N LEU A 18 18.58 -40.65 9.66
CA LEU A 18 18.44 -39.76 8.51
C LEU A 18 18.47 -38.28 8.93
N ASP A 19 17.98 -37.93 10.13
CA ASP A 19 18.02 -36.55 10.64
C ASP A 19 19.45 -36.02 10.84
N PHE A 20 20.44 -36.91 10.97
CA PHE A 20 21.84 -36.53 11.23
C PHE A 20 22.72 -36.60 9.98
N VAL A 21 22.17 -36.89 8.78
CA VAL A 21 22.95 -37.06 7.54
C VAL A 21 23.89 -35.88 7.31
N ARG A 22 23.43 -34.65 7.57
CA ARG A 22 24.20 -33.41 7.40
C ARG A 22 25.23 -33.17 8.50
N ASN A 23 25.07 -33.77 9.68
CA ASN A 23 26.01 -33.69 10.81
C ASN A 23 27.17 -34.69 10.69
N VAL A 24 27.07 -35.68 9.80
CA VAL A 24 28.14 -36.65 9.56
C VAL A 24 29.24 -36.04 8.71
N THR A 25 30.50 -36.36 9.03
CA THR A 25 31.68 -35.89 8.30
C THR A 25 31.53 -36.09 6.80
N ALA A 26 31.66 -34.98 6.05
CA ALA A 26 31.55 -34.96 4.60
C ALA A 26 32.60 -35.89 3.94
N GLY A 27 32.17 -36.67 2.95
CA GLY A 27 33.01 -37.62 2.22
C GLY A 27 33.26 -38.96 2.93
N SER A 28 32.73 -39.16 4.14
CA SER A 28 32.87 -40.43 4.85
C SER A 28 32.02 -41.55 4.25
N GLN A 29 32.43 -42.81 4.45
CA GLN A 29 31.63 -43.98 4.06
C GLN A 29 30.26 -44.00 4.74
N CYS A 30 30.19 -43.53 5.99
CA CYS A 30 28.94 -43.41 6.74
C CYS A 30 27.98 -42.41 6.07
N GLN A 31 28.47 -41.23 5.68
CA GLN A 31 27.66 -40.26 4.95
C GLN A 31 27.19 -40.82 3.60
N ALA A 32 28.09 -41.46 2.83
CA ALA A 32 27.73 -42.06 1.54
C ALA A 32 26.67 -43.16 1.68
N PHE A 33 26.74 -43.97 2.74
CA PHE A 33 25.74 -44.98 3.07
C PHE A 33 24.39 -44.35 3.47
N LEU A 34 24.41 -43.37 4.38
CA LEU A 34 23.20 -42.70 4.84
C LEU A 34 22.51 -41.95 3.69
N SER A 35 23.23 -41.17 2.88
CA SER A 35 22.65 -40.46 1.72
C SER A 35 22.10 -41.41 0.64
N ARG A 36 22.67 -42.62 0.50
CA ARG A 36 22.10 -43.63 -0.41
C ARG A 36 20.83 -44.24 0.17
N THR A 37 20.84 -44.54 1.46
CA THR A 37 19.69 -45.11 2.18
C THR A 37 18.54 -44.10 2.26
N GLU A 38 18.85 -42.82 2.44
CA GLU A 38 17.91 -41.70 2.43
C GLU A 38 17.09 -41.67 1.14
N ARG A 39 17.75 -41.60 -0.03
CA ARG A 39 17.08 -41.66 -1.34
C ARG A 39 16.19 -42.90 -1.51
N LEU A 40 16.56 -44.02 -0.88
CA LEU A 40 15.80 -45.26 -0.96
C LEU A 40 14.58 -45.23 -0.03
N ALA A 41 14.72 -44.67 1.17
CA ALA A 41 13.65 -44.48 2.14
C ALA A 41 12.58 -43.49 1.62
N PHE A 42 12.98 -42.38 1.01
CA PHE A 42 12.06 -41.40 0.44
C PHE A 42 11.39 -41.85 -0.87
N ALA A 43 11.84 -42.98 -1.47
CA ALA A 43 11.14 -43.61 -2.58
C ALA A 43 10.02 -44.55 -2.12
N ASP A 44 10.02 -44.99 -0.85
CA ASP A 44 9.02 -45.89 -0.26
C ASP A 44 8.86 -45.60 1.24
N PHE A 45 7.87 -44.78 1.58
CA PHE A 45 7.61 -44.35 2.96
C PHE A 45 7.27 -45.48 3.93
N ARG A 46 7.07 -46.72 3.45
CA ARG A 46 7.01 -47.89 4.36
C ARG A 46 8.30 -48.13 5.14
N LEU A 47 9.43 -47.65 4.60
CA LEU A 47 10.73 -47.72 5.24
C LEU A 47 10.91 -46.65 6.32
N VAL A 48 10.00 -45.66 6.37
CA VAL A 48 9.94 -44.62 7.39
C VAL A 48 8.98 -45.07 8.48
N GLY A 49 9.53 -45.78 9.48
CA GLY A 49 8.75 -46.41 10.56
C GLY A 49 7.75 -45.45 11.26
N PRO A 50 8.17 -44.25 11.70
CA PRO A 50 7.29 -43.27 12.33
C PRO A 50 6.12 -42.83 11.43
N PHE A 51 6.31 -42.70 10.12
CA PHE A 51 5.25 -42.36 9.18
C PHE A 51 4.21 -43.45 9.05
N VAL A 52 4.63 -44.71 8.92
CA VAL A 52 3.68 -45.83 8.86
C VAL A 52 2.87 -45.94 10.14
N ASP A 53 3.53 -45.82 11.29
CA ASP A 53 2.90 -45.95 12.61
C ASP A 53 1.90 -44.81 12.87
N LYS A 54 2.31 -43.56 12.62
CA LYS A 54 1.50 -42.37 12.95
C LYS A 54 0.48 -42.00 11.87
N CYS A 55 0.82 -42.14 10.58
CA CYS A 55 -0.05 -41.73 9.47
C CYS A 55 -0.89 -42.87 8.89
N GLY A 56 -0.65 -44.13 9.27
CA GLY A 56 -1.37 -45.29 8.71
C GLY A 56 -2.91 -45.16 8.69
N PRO A 57 -3.55 -44.74 9.80
CA PRO A 57 -5.01 -44.52 9.83
C PRO A 57 -5.45 -43.44 8.84
N THR A 58 -4.80 -42.28 8.86
CA THR A 58 -5.10 -41.13 7.99
C THR A 58 -4.89 -41.45 6.51
N VAL A 59 -3.81 -42.16 6.17
CA VAL A 59 -3.52 -42.62 4.81
C VAL A 59 -4.62 -43.55 4.30
N SER A 60 -5.13 -44.43 5.17
CA SER A 60 -6.23 -45.33 4.83
C SER A 60 -7.55 -44.57 4.65
N GLN A 61 -7.85 -43.66 5.57
CA GLN A 61 -9.07 -42.84 5.56
C GLN A 61 -9.15 -41.94 4.32
N LEU A 62 -8.04 -41.32 3.91
CA LEU A 62 -7.98 -40.38 2.78
C LEU A 62 -7.74 -41.08 1.43
N GLY A 63 -7.60 -42.41 1.43
CA GLY A 63 -7.39 -43.20 0.21
C GLY A 63 -5.99 -43.07 -0.39
N CYS A 64 -4.98 -42.68 0.38
CA CYS A 64 -3.61 -42.46 -0.08
C CYS A 64 -2.73 -43.73 -0.05
N GLY A 65 -3.25 -44.89 0.37
CA GLY A 65 -2.46 -46.11 0.61
C GLY A 65 -2.16 -47.01 -0.60
N SER A 66 -2.70 -46.75 -1.79
CA SER A 66 -2.52 -47.62 -2.98
C SER A 66 -2.59 -46.85 -4.30
N LEU A 67 -1.57 -46.04 -4.58
CA LEU A 67 -1.55 -45.14 -5.74
C LEU A 67 -0.61 -45.65 -6.84
N THR A 68 -1.12 -46.11 -7.98
CA THR A 68 -0.30 -46.41 -9.18
C THR A 68 -0.56 -45.35 -10.26
N PRO A 69 0.42 -44.52 -10.65
CA PRO A 69 0.15 -43.27 -11.38
C PRO A 69 0.15 -43.37 -12.92
N HIS A 70 0.39 -44.52 -13.53
CA HIS A 70 0.51 -44.63 -15.00
C HIS A 70 -0.42 -45.68 -15.60
N SER A 71 -1.11 -45.32 -16.69
CA SER A 71 -1.89 -46.25 -17.53
C SER A 71 -1.00 -47.36 -18.11
N ALA A 72 0.27 -47.06 -18.40
CA ALA A 72 1.29 -48.05 -18.80
C ALA A 72 1.65 -49.08 -17.71
N HIS A 73 1.20 -48.87 -16.47
CA HIS A 73 1.49 -49.73 -15.31
C HIS A 73 0.21 -50.26 -14.64
N GLN A 74 -0.96 -50.12 -15.27
CA GLN A 74 -2.18 -50.80 -14.84
C GLN A 74 -1.92 -52.33 -14.81
N GLY A 75 -2.01 -52.93 -13.63
CA GLY A 75 -1.78 -54.37 -13.43
C GLY A 75 -0.35 -54.78 -13.06
N VAL A 76 0.59 -53.84 -12.90
CA VAL A 76 1.97 -54.12 -12.46
C VAL A 76 2.23 -53.47 -11.10
N LYS A 77 2.61 -54.27 -10.08
CA LYS A 77 3.11 -53.73 -8.80
C LYS A 77 4.50 -53.11 -9.03
N VAL A 78 4.53 -51.79 -9.29
CA VAL A 78 5.79 -51.05 -9.36
C VAL A 78 6.29 -50.80 -7.91
N PRO A 79 7.52 -51.18 -7.54
CA PRO A 79 8.02 -51.06 -6.16
C PRO A 79 8.05 -49.62 -5.59
N HIS A 80 7.93 -48.60 -6.44
CA HIS A 80 8.10 -47.17 -6.09
C HIS A 80 6.79 -46.38 -6.02
N THR A 81 5.64 -47.04 -6.14
CA THR A 81 4.31 -46.39 -6.16
C THR A 81 3.80 -45.97 -4.79
N GLN A 82 4.47 -46.40 -3.72
CA GLN A 82 4.07 -46.12 -2.34
C GLN A 82 4.72 -44.86 -1.76
N GLY A 83 5.76 -44.34 -2.43
CA GLY A 83 6.23 -42.95 -2.25
C GLY A 83 5.20 -41.88 -2.60
N MET A 84 4.07 -42.27 -3.22
CA MET A 84 2.95 -41.38 -3.55
C MET A 84 2.03 -41.11 -2.36
N ALA A 85 2.15 -41.85 -1.25
CA ALA A 85 1.28 -41.65 -0.09
C ALA A 85 1.44 -40.24 0.49
N LEU A 86 2.68 -39.78 0.67
CA LEU A 86 2.96 -38.42 1.12
C LEU A 86 2.47 -37.37 0.12
N GLU A 87 2.72 -37.59 -1.17
CA GLU A 87 2.24 -36.71 -2.25
C GLU A 87 0.71 -36.56 -2.23
N CYS A 88 -0.02 -37.66 -2.07
CA CYS A 88 -1.47 -37.63 -1.94
C CYS A 88 -1.93 -36.89 -0.69
N LEU A 89 -1.26 -37.05 0.45
CA LEU A 89 -1.57 -36.29 1.66
C LEU A 89 -1.35 -34.78 1.43
N ILE A 90 -0.23 -34.39 0.82
CA ILE A 90 0.07 -32.99 0.49
C ILE A 90 -1.01 -32.42 -0.44
N GLY A 91 -1.31 -33.10 -1.55
CA GLY A 91 -2.34 -32.66 -2.49
C GLY A 91 -3.74 -32.56 -1.86
N LYS A 92 -4.07 -33.42 -0.88
CA LYS A 92 -5.32 -33.31 -0.11
C LYS A 92 -5.31 -32.12 0.84
N VAL A 93 -4.19 -31.84 1.52
CA VAL A 93 -4.02 -30.67 2.38
C VAL A 93 -4.14 -29.37 1.56
N VAL A 94 -3.43 -29.28 0.43
CA VAL A 94 -3.49 -28.11 -0.46
C VAL A 94 -4.91 -27.88 -0.97
N LYS A 95 -5.61 -28.93 -1.40
CA LYS A 95 -7.02 -28.81 -1.83
C LYS A 95 -7.93 -28.37 -0.69
N HIS A 96 -7.73 -28.91 0.51
CA HIS A 96 -8.54 -28.55 1.67
C HIS A 96 -8.32 -27.09 2.12
N SER A 97 -7.17 -26.49 1.77
CA SER A 97 -6.88 -25.08 2.09
C SER A 97 -7.84 -24.09 1.43
N LYS A 98 -8.48 -24.46 0.31
CA LYS A 98 -9.48 -23.60 -0.33
C LYS A 98 -10.78 -23.47 0.49
N GLU A 99 -11.02 -24.37 1.44
CA GLU A 99 -12.30 -24.48 2.15
C GLU A 99 -12.15 -24.31 3.67
N ASN A 100 -10.95 -24.48 4.22
CA ASN A 100 -10.73 -24.56 5.67
C ASN A 100 -9.50 -23.77 6.11
N ALA A 101 -9.63 -23.02 7.21
CA ALA A 101 -8.58 -22.17 7.77
C ALA A 101 -7.40 -22.96 8.37
N ASP A 102 -7.65 -24.19 8.85
CA ASP A 102 -6.58 -25.12 9.24
C ASP A 102 -6.63 -26.39 8.37
N PRO A 103 -6.06 -26.36 7.15
CA PRO A 103 -6.11 -27.51 6.24
C PRO A 103 -5.31 -28.72 6.74
N LEU A 104 -4.35 -28.50 7.66
CA LEU A 104 -3.59 -29.57 8.29
C LEU A 104 -4.41 -30.31 9.35
N SER A 105 -5.58 -29.80 9.76
CA SER A 105 -6.52 -30.51 10.65
C SER A 105 -7.06 -31.81 10.06
N LEU A 106 -6.93 -32.00 8.73
CA LEU A 106 -7.19 -33.26 8.04
C LEU A 106 -6.24 -34.38 8.53
N LEU A 107 -5.08 -34.00 9.06
CA LEU A 107 -4.08 -34.90 9.62
C LEU A 107 -4.14 -34.79 11.15
N ASP A 108 -4.18 -35.92 11.84
CA ASP A 108 -4.02 -35.91 13.30
C ASP A 108 -2.65 -35.31 13.69
N ALA A 109 -2.50 -34.84 14.94
CA ALA A 109 -1.30 -34.10 15.35
C ALA A 109 0.00 -34.90 15.16
N ALA A 110 -0.05 -36.23 15.37
CA ALA A 110 1.10 -37.12 15.22
C ALA A 110 1.48 -37.31 13.74
N CYS A 111 0.50 -37.52 12.86
CA CYS A 111 0.73 -37.64 11.42
C CYS A 111 1.13 -36.30 10.82
N ARG A 112 0.49 -35.20 11.22
CA ARG A 112 0.85 -33.83 10.81
C ARG A 112 2.32 -33.55 11.06
N HIS A 113 2.82 -33.85 12.26
CA HIS A 113 4.23 -33.66 12.59
C HIS A 113 5.15 -34.47 11.66
N GLU A 114 4.80 -35.73 11.40
CA GLU A 114 5.61 -36.59 10.55
C GLU A 114 5.57 -36.19 9.07
N VAL A 115 4.41 -35.77 8.56
CA VAL A 115 4.26 -35.22 7.21
C VAL A 115 5.13 -33.98 7.05
N MET A 116 5.02 -33.01 7.96
CA MET A 116 5.81 -31.76 7.90
C MET A 116 7.32 -32.05 7.94
N ARG A 117 7.76 -32.93 8.85
CA ARG A 117 9.15 -33.38 8.94
C ARG A 117 9.64 -34.00 7.62
N LEU A 118 8.85 -34.88 7.00
CA LEU A 118 9.25 -35.50 5.74
C LEU A 118 9.28 -34.50 4.57
N VAL A 119 8.32 -33.58 4.51
CA VAL A 119 8.33 -32.51 3.49
C VAL A 119 9.56 -31.62 3.66
N GLU A 120 9.91 -31.23 4.90
CA GLU A 120 11.13 -30.45 5.20
C GLU A 120 12.39 -31.14 4.67
N MET A 121 12.52 -32.46 4.86
CA MET A 121 13.64 -33.23 4.32
C MET A 121 13.61 -33.31 2.78
N GLN A 122 12.42 -33.45 2.17
CA GLN A 122 12.27 -33.49 0.72
C GLN A 122 12.62 -32.17 0.02
N THR A 123 12.33 -31.03 0.66
CA THR A 123 12.67 -29.72 0.10
C THR A 123 14.16 -29.40 0.18
N ASP A 124 14.94 -30.09 1.03
CA ASP A 124 16.39 -29.91 1.10
C ASP A 124 17.08 -30.39 -0.18
N ASP A 125 16.71 -31.55 -0.71
CA ASP A 125 17.28 -32.08 -1.96
C ASP A 125 16.18 -32.64 -2.86
N PHE A 126 16.01 -32.04 -4.05
CA PHE A 126 14.97 -32.44 -5.00
C PHE A 126 15.03 -33.92 -5.41
N HIS A 127 16.16 -34.62 -5.22
CA HIS A 127 16.25 -36.07 -5.45
C HIS A 127 15.46 -36.90 -4.41
N LEU A 128 15.18 -36.34 -3.24
CA LEU A 128 14.39 -36.95 -2.16
C LEU A 128 12.89 -36.79 -2.43
N ASP A 129 12.49 -35.78 -3.19
CA ASP A 129 11.13 -35.64 -3.70
C ASP A 129 10.99 -36.41 -5.03
N ARG A 130 10.68 -37.71 -4.94
CA ARG A 130 10.58 -38.57 -6.12
C ARG A 130 9.52 -38.13 -7.14
N PRO A 131 8.28 -37.75 -6.76
CA PRO A 131 7.31 -37.14 -7.67
C PRO A 131 7.90 -35.91 -8.39
N LEU A 132 8.41 -34.93 -7.64
CA LEU A 132 8.95 -33.70 -8.20
C LEU A 132 10.17 -33.97 -9.09
N PHE A 133 11.06 -34.86 -8.69
CA PHE A 133 12.24 -35.25 -9.46
C PHE A 133 11.85 -35.75 -10.86
N PHE A 134 10.86 -36.65 -10.96
CA PHE A 134 10.48 -37.21 -12.25
C PHE A 134 9.76 -36.21 -13.14
N ALA A 135 8.87 -35.40 -12.57
CA ALA A 135 8.17 -34.36 -13.30
C ALA A 135 9.12 -33.24 -13.76
N CYS A 136 10.07 -32.85 -12.93
CA CYS A 136 10.93 -31.68 -13.17
C CYS A 136 12.33 -32.01 -13.72
N ARG A 137 12.68 -33.28 -13.97
CA ARG A 137 14.04 -33.66 -14.42
C ARG A 137 14.49 -32.93 -15.68
N GLN A 138 13.59 -32.74 -16.64
CA GLN A 138 13.92 -32.08 -17.91
C GLN A 138 14.10 -30.58 -17.69
N ALA A 139 13.19 -29.95 -16.93
CA ALA A 139 13.34 -28.56 -16.51
C ALA A 139 14.65 -28.32 -15.74
N ARG A 140 15.06 -29.26 -14.88
CA ARG A 140 16.34 -29.19 -14.15
C ARG A 140 17.54 -29.17 -15.11
N GLU A 141 17.56 -30.03 -16.13
CA GLU A 141 18.66 -30.03 -17.12
C GLU A 141 18.66 -28.79 -18.02
N THR A 142 17.48 -28.24 -18.31
CA THR A 142 17.32 -27.06 -19.18
C THR A 142 17.69 -25.77 -18.45
N TYR A 143 17.14 -25.55 -17.25
CA TYR A 143 17.23 -24.27 -16.54
C TYR A 143 18.26 -24.27 -15.40
N CYS A 144 18.41 -25.39 -14.69
CA CYS A 144 19.12 -25.46 -13.40
C CYS A 144 20.34 -26.40 -13.44
N LYS A 145 20.92 -26.63 -14.63
CA LYS A 145 22.00 -27.61 -14.83
C LYS A 145 23.23 -27.37 -13.94
N GLN A 146 23.56 -26.11 -13.72
CA GLN A 146 24.73 -25.68 -12.94
C GLN A 146 24.44 -25.53 -11.45
N VAL A 147 23.16 -25.64 -11.05
CA VAL A 147 22.77 -25.49 -9.64
C VAL A 147 23.07 -26.81 -8.91
N PRO A 148 23.89 -26.76 -7.84
CA PRO A 148 24.18 -27.96 -7.04
C PRO A 148 22.92 -28.41 -6.28
N ALA A 149 22.74 -29.73 -6.18
CA ALA A 149 21.66 -30.30 -5.37
C ALA A 149 21.93 -30.20 -3.87
N GLY A 150 20.86 -30.19 -3.08
CA GLY A 150 20.90 -29.94 -1.63
C GLY A 150 20.62 -28.47 -1.27
N GLN A 151 20.26 -28.23 -0.01
CA GLN A 151 19.92 -26.92 0.55
C GLN A 151 18.78 -26.21 -0.19
N GLY A 152 17.84 -26.91 -0.82
CA GLY A 152 16.70 -26.30 -1.53
C GLY A 152 17.02 -25.54 -2.82
N LYS A 153 18.29 -25.37 -3.19
CA LYS A 153 18.70 -24.51 -4.31
C LYS A 153 18.11 -24.89 -5.67
N VAL A 154 18.02 -26.20 -5.93
CA VAL A 154 17.39 -26.69 -7.17
C VAL A 154 15.90 -26.40 -7.19
N PHE A 155 15.23 -26.53 -6.04
CA PHE A 155 13.81 -26.22 -5.90
C PHE A 155 13.55 -24.73 -6.17
N GLU A 156 14.28 -23.82 -5.54
CA GLU A 156 14.16 -22.37 -5.78
C GLU A 156 14.40 -22.00 -7.26
N CYS A 157 15.44 -22.58 -7.86
CA CYS A 157 15.73 -22.36 -9.28
C CYS A 157 14.57 -22.81 -10.18
N LEU A 158 14.03 -24.01 -9.96
CA LEU A 158 12.88 -24.53 -10.71
C LEU A 158 11.62 -23.68 -10.47
N LEU A 159 11.36 -23.29 -9.23
CA LEU A 159 10.23 -22.45 -8.87
C LEU A 159 10.29 -21.09 -9.57
N SER A 160 11.48 -20.48 -9.66
CA SER A 160 11.69 -19.23 -10.40
C SER A 160 11.39 -19.33 -11.91
N LYS A 161 11.30 -20.55 -12.45
CA LYS A 161 11.01 -20.87 -13.86
C LYS A 161 9.68 -21.58 -14.05
N ARG A 162 8.86 -21.69 -13.00
CA ARG A 162 7.60 -22.42 -13.01
C ARG A 162 6.63 -21.99 -14.11
N PHE A 163 6.62 -20.70 -14.45
CA PHE A 163 5.73 -20.15 -15.48
C PHE A 163 6.38 -20.00 -16.86
N ASP A 164 7.60 -20.53 -17.06
CA ASP A 164 8.24 -20.53 -18.37
C ASP A 164 7.45 -21.41 -19.35
N GLN A 165 7.40 -21.01 -20.62
CA GLN A 165 6.58 -21.67 -21.65
C GLN A 165 6.95 -23.15 -21.88
N PHE A 166 8.18 -23.57 -21.53
CA PHE A 166 8.60 -24.97 -21.65
C PHE A 166 8.55 -25.74 -20.32
N MET A 167 7.97 -25.16 -19.27
CA MET A 167 7.70 -25.88 -18.03
C MET A 167 6.56 -26.88 -18.24
N GLU A 168 6.78 -28.14 -17.86
CA GLU A 168 5.73 -29.15 -17.91
C GLU A 168 4.63 -28.85 -16.87
N PRO A 169 3.33 -28.94 -17.23
CA PRO A 169 2.23 -28.62 -16.30
C PRO A 169 2.25 -29.42 -15.00
N GLU A 170 2.67 -30.69 -15.05
CA GLU A 170 2.80 -31.56 -13.86
C GLU A 170 3.93 -31.07 -12.94
N CYS A 171 5.09 -30.72 -13.49
CA CYS A 171 6.18 -30.13 -12.71
C CYS A 171 5.76 -28.80 -12.07
N GLY A 172 5.11 -27.92 -12.85
CA GLY A 172 4.52 -26.69 -12.34
C GLY A 172 3.58 -26.95 -11.16
N ALA A 173 2.58 -27.82 -11.32
CA ALA A 173 1.64 -28.13 -10.24
C ALA A 173 2.33 -28.56 -8.94
N LEU A 174 3.28 -29.51 -9.01
CA LEU A 174 4.04 -29.98 -7.85
C LEU A 174 4.87 -28.87 -7.20
N LEU A 175 5.50 -27.99 -8.00
CA LEU A 175 6.22 -26.83 -7.48
C LEU A 175 5.30 -25.90 -6.66
N ALA A 176 4.00 -25.78 -7.01
CA ALA A 176 3.06 -24.90 -6.28
C ALA A 176 2.67 -25.52 -4.95
N GLU A 177 2.41 -26.83 -4.96
CA GLU A 177 2.09 -27.55 -3.74
C GLU A 177 3.25 -27.47 -2.74
N ARG A 178 4.50 -27.59 -3.20
CA ARG A 178 5.68 -27.40 -2.36
C ARG A 178 5.88 -25.96 -1.91
N ALA A 179 5.62 -25.00 -2.80
CA ALA A 179 5.66 -23.57 -2.45
C ALA A 179 4.64 -23.23 -1.35
N TYR A 180 3.44 -23.81 -1.41
CA TYR A 180 2.42 -23.72 -0.36
C TYR A 180 2.91 -24.28 0.97
N MET A 181 3.51 -25.47 0.97
CA MET A 181 4.06 -26.07 2.19
C MET A 181 5.19 -25.21 2.77
N MET A 182 6.06 -24.65 1.94
CA MET A 182 7.14 -23.75 2.35
C MET A 182 6.61 -22.44 2.95
N GLY A 183 5.51 -21.89 2.42
CA GLY A 183 4.84 -20.75 3.02
C GLY A 183 4.38 -21.01 4.46
N ARG A 184 3.85 -22.21 4.73
CA ARG A 184 3.35 -22.62 6.05
C ARG A 184 4.43 -22.93 7.08
N ASP A 185 5.60 -23.37 6.63
CA ASP A 185 6.71 -23.73 7.50
C ASP A 185 8.02 -23.22 6.94
N TYR A 186 8.54 -22.18 7.60
CA TYR A 186 9.77 -21.51 7.19
C TYR A 186 10.99 -22.46 7.15
N ARG A 187 10.96 -23.60 7.86
CA ARG A 187 12.09 -24.56 7.87
C ARG A 187 12.37 -25.13 6.49
N MET A 188 11.37 -25.13 5.62
CA MET A 188 11.51 -25.58 4.24
C MET A 188 12.28 -24.59 3.36
N ALA A 189 12.40 -23.33 3.78
CA ALA A 189 13.20 -22.28 3.14
C ALA A 189 14.68 -22.44 3.53
N HIS A 190 15.29 -23.57 3.15
CA HIS A 190 16.63 -23.97 3.59
C HIS A 190 17.72 -22.91 3.35
N PRO A 191 17.79 -22.23 2.20
CA PRO A 191 18.76 -21.15 1.98
C PRO A 191 18.57 -19.99 2.96
N LEU A 192 17.34 -19.54 3.18
CA LEU A 192 17.03 -18.48 4.15
C LEU A 192 17.44 -18.86 5.57
N VAL A 193 16.97 -20.01 6.07
CA VAL A 193 17.22 -20.46 7.44
C VAL A 193 18.71 -20.57 7.72
N ARG A 194 19.48 -21.06 6.76
CA ARG A 194 20.92 -21.21 6.90
C ARG A 194 21.66 -19.88 6.82
N SER A 195 21.38 -19.07 5.81
CA SER A 195 22.08 -17.79 5.60
C SER A 195 21.76 -16.78 6.69
N CYS A 196 20.57 -16.88 7.29
CA CYS A 196 20.13 -16.02 8.39
C CYS A 196 20.28 -16.66 9.79
N GLU A 197 20.96 -17.79 9.96
CA GLU A 197 20.99 -18.52 11.25
C GLU A 197 21.47 -17.63 12.42
N LYS A 198 22.47 -16.78 12.17
CA LYS A 198 23.04 -15.88 13.19
C LYS A 198 22.06 -14.76 13.54
N GLU A 199 21.42 -14.19 12.53
CA GLU A 199 20.43 -13.11 12.63
C GLU A 199 19.16 -13.61 13.31
N MET A 200 18.68 -14.81 12.98
CA MET A 200 17.53 -15.43 13.64
C MET A 200 17.75 -15.56 15.15
N LYS A 201 18.97 -15.94 15.58
CA LYS A 201 19.36 -15.98 17.00
C LYS A 201 19.48 -14.58 17.61
N ALA A 202 20.18 -13.67 16.93
CA ALA A 202 20.44 -12.32 17.42
C ALA A 202 19.16 -11.49 17.55
N TYR A 203 18.26 -11.58 16.57
CA TYR A 203 16.98 -10.86 16.52
C TYR A 203 15.85 -11.61 17.23
N LYS A 204 16.10 -12.83 17.74
CA LYS A 204 15.12 -13.68 18.45
C LYS A 204 13.93 -14.10 17.58
N CYS A 205 14.20 -14.43 16.32
CA CYS A 205 13.23 -14.98 15.36
C CYS A 205 13.13 -16.52 15.41
N GLU A 206 13.68 -17.17 16.43
CA GLU A 206 13.59 -18.63 16.60
C GLU A 206 12.37 -19.03 17.46
N PRO A 207 11.76 -20.21 17.20
CA PRO A 207 10.72 -20.76 18.05
C PRO A 207 11.21 -20.99 19.48
N GLN A 208 10.55 -20.37 20.46
CA GLN A 208 10.83 -20.66 21.87
C GLN A 208 10.22 -22.02 22.26
N SER A 209 11.04 -22.86 22.89
CA SER A 209 10.81 -24.30 23.21
C SER A 209 9.51 -24.70 23.94
N GLN A 210 8.62 -23.78 24.26
CA GLN A 210 7.32 -24.07 24.90
C GLN A 210 6.13 -24.12 23.93
N TYR A 211 6.33 -23.78 22.65
CA TYR A 211 5.24 -23.69 21.65
C TYR A 211 5.60 -24.36 20.32
N GLU A 212 6.17 -25.57 20.37
CA GLU A 212 6.42 -26.40 19.18
C GLU A 212 5.13 -26.92 18.51
N SER A 213 3.96 -26.71 19.13
CA SER A 213 2.66 -27.01 18.52
C SER A 213 2.31 -25.99 17.44
N ALA A 214 2.96 -26.12 16.30
CA ALA A 214 2.40 -26.03 14.96
C ALA A 214 1.16 -25.12 14.80
N ALA A 215 1.39 -23.80 14.69
CA ALA A 215 0.43 -22.85 14.10
C ALA A 215 1.04 -21.50 13.66
N HIS A 216 2.22 -21.08 14.16
CA HIS A 216 2.62 -19.66 14.05
C HIS A 216 4.01 -19.38 13.45
N PHE A 217 4.74 -20.36 12.93
CA PHE A 217 6.05 -20.12 12.28
C PHE A 217 5.95 -20.29 10.76
N HIS A 218 5.13 -19.44 10.13
CA HIS A 218 5.06 -19.35 8.67
C HIS A 218 6.22 -18.51 8.13
N LEU A 219 6.56 -18.69 6.86
CA LEU A 219 7.68 -17.99 6.20
C LEU A 219 7.54 -16.47 6.28
N ALA A 220 6.33 -15.95 6.08
CA ALA A 220 6.05 -14.53 6.18
C ALA A 220 6.40 -13.94 7.56
N TRP A 221 6.11 -14.66 8.65
CA TRP A 221 6.47 -14.21 10.00
C TRP A 221 7.98 -14.07 10.18
N ILE A 222 8.76 -15.05 9.70
CA ILE A 222 10.22 -15.02 9.80
C ILE A 222 10.80 -13.86 8.99
N LEU A 223 10.33 -13.63 7.76
CA LEU A 223 10.78 -12.52 6.94
C LEU A 223 10.50 -11.16 7.61
N LEU A 224 9.32 -10.98 8.20
CA LEU A 224 8.98 -9.76 8.94
C LEU A 224 9.80 -9.60 10.23
N CYS A 225 10.05 -10.68 10.96
CA CYS A 225 10.88 -10.65 12.16
C CYS A 225 12.32 -10.25 11.83
N LEU A 226 12.90 -10.86 10.79
CA LEU A 226 14.26 -10.55 10.33
C LEU A 226 14.38 -9.08 9.88
N GLU A 227 13.38 -8.57 9.16
CA GLU A 227 13.34 -7.17 8.73
C GLU A 227 13.30 -6.20 9.91
N ASN A 228 12.41 -6.45 10.87
CA ASN A 228 12.33 -5.60 12.06
C ASN A 228 13.65 -5.64 12.86
N GLY A 229 14.24 -6.83 13.02
CA GLY A 229 15.55 -6.99 13.64
C GLY A 229 16.64 -6.20 12.92
N ALA A 230 16.61 -6.19 11.58
CA ALA A 230 17.52 -5.41 10.75
C ALA A 230 17.35 -3.89 10.94
N HIS A 231 16.11 -3.38 10.98
CA HIS A 231 15.85 -1.96 11.23
C HIS A 231 16.33 -1.52 12.63
N VAL A 232 15.98 -2.29 13.67
CA VAL A 232 16.38 -1.98 15.06
C VAL A 232 17.89 -2.04 15.24
N SER A 233 18.55 -2.98 14.56
CA SER A 233 19.98 -3.25 14.72
C SER A 233 20.86 -2.59 13.65
N LYS A 234 20.32 -1.70 12.82
CA LYS A 234 20.99 -1.11 11.64
C LYS A 234 22.42 -0.62 11.93
N ASP A 235 22.62 0.08 13.05
CA ASP A 235 23.92 0.63 13.44
C ASP A 235 24.78 -0.29 14.32
N THR A 236 24.19 -1.33 14.90
CA THR A 236 24.87 -2.17 15.93
C THR A 236 25.20 -3.56 15.44
N ASN A 237 24.26 -4.22 14.75
CA ASN A 237 24.39 -5.56 14.23
C ASN A 237 23.51 -5.71 12.98
N PRO A 238 23.90 -5.13 11.83
CA PRO A 238 23.14 -5.25 10.59
C PRO A 238 23.16 -6.70 10.06
N PRO A 239 22.15 -7.10 9.26
CA PRO A 239 22.10 -8.45 8.70
C PRO A 239 23.25 -8.67 7.71
N SER A 240 23.79 -9.89 7.68
CA SER A 240 24.81 -10.28 6.72
C SER A 240 24.31 -10.18 5.28
N ALA A 241 25.23 -9.95 4.33
CA ALA A 241 24.90 -9.88 2.90
C ALA A 241 24.24 -11.17 2.39
N GLU A 242 24.64 -12.32 2.95
CA GLU A 242 24.04 -13.63 2.66
C GLU A 242 22.58 -13.69 3.13
N CYS A 243 22.31 -13.27 4.37
CA CYS A 243 20.94 -13.22 4.89
C CYS A 243 20.06 -12.22 4.12
N GLN A 244 20.56 -11.00 3.85
CA GLN A 244 19.84 -9.99 3.07
C GLN A 244 19.48 -10.50 1.67
N HIS A 245 20.41 -11.20 1.01
CA HIS A 245 20.16 -11.80 -0.30
C HIS A 245 19.02 -12.83 -0.24
N GLU A 246 19.04 -13.73 0.75
CA GLU A 246 18.00 -14.75 0.88
C GLU A 246 16.65 -14.16 1.29
N MET A 247 16.62 -13.14 2.15
CA MET A 247 15.39 -12.39 2.45
C MET A 247 14.77 -11.82 1.18
N LEU A 248 15.58 -11.15 0.34
CA LEU A 248 15.14 -10.59 -0.94
C LEU A 248 14.64 -11.68 -1.90
N THR A 249 15.36 -12.79 -2.03
CA THR A 249 14.98 -13.92 -2.88
C THR A 249 13.64 -14.50 -2.46
N HIS A 250 13.42 -14.71 -1.16
CA HIS A 250 12.16 -15.27 -0.65
C HIS A 250 10.99 -14.30 -0.77
N ARG A 251 11.21 -12.99 -0.61
CA ARG A 251 10.22 -11.95 -0.93
C ARG A 251 9.82 -11.99 -2.40
N GLN A 252 10.79 -12.05 -3.30
CA GLN A 252 10.54 -12.15 -4.76
C GLN A 252 9.76 -13.40 -5.12
N MET A 253 10.11 -14.54 -4.53
CA MET A 253 9.39 -15.79 -4.75
C MET A 253 7.95 -15.70 -4.22
N MET A 254 7.73 -15.14 -3.02
CA MET A 254 6.39 -14.99 -2.46
C MET A 254 5.48 -14.08 -3.29
N LEU A 255 6.03 -12.98 -3.83
CA LEU A 255 5.25 -12.10 -4.70
C LEU A 255 4.95 -12.75 -6.06
N SER A 256 5.91 -13.50 -6.60
CA SER A 256 5.77 -14.16 -7.91
C SER A 256 4.89 -15.43 -7.85
N GLU A 257 4.90 -16.13 -6.72
CA GLU A 257 4.19 -17.37 -6.43
C GLU A 257 3.29 -17.18 -5.21
N PHE A 258 2.06 -16.72 -5.44
CA PHE A 258 1.11 -16.42 -4.37
C PHE A 258 0.77 -17.65 -3.51
N HIS A 259 0.98 -18.88 -4.00
CA HIS A 259 0.78 -20.09 -3.18
C HIS A 259 1.70 -20.11 -1.96
N MET A 260 2.86 -19.43 -2.00
CA MET A 260 3.75 -19.25 -0.84
C MET A 260 3.17 -18.36 0.26
N ALA A 261 2.04 -17.71 0.02
CA ALA A 261 1.24 -16.99 1.00
C ALA A 261 -0.06 -17.76 1.24
N PRO A 262 -0.07 -18.74 2.19
CA PRO A 262 -1.25 -19.53 2.50
C PRO A 262 -2.49 -18.69 2.82
N GLU A 263 -2.30 -17.51 3.42
CA GLU A 263 -3.36 -16.57 3.76
C GLU A 263 -4.09 -16.09 2.50
N LEU A 264 -3.40 -15.83 1.39
CA LEU A 264 -4.05 -15.47 0.11
C LEU A 264 -4.83 -16.66 -0.45
N VAL A 265 -4.24 -17.85 -0.44
CA VAL A 265 -4.90 -19.06 -0.98
C VAL A 265 -6.20 -19.36 -0.23
N MET A 266 -6.22 -19.13 1.09
CA MET A 266 -7.39 -19.38 1.93
C MET A 266 -8.41 -18.24 1.87
N GLN A 267 -7.97 -16.99 2.04
CA GLN A 267 -8.85 -15.85 2.25
C GLN A 267 -9.32 -15.18 0.94
N CYS A 268 -8.64 -15.44 -0.18
CA CYS A 268 -8.97 -14.87 -1.50
C CYS A 268 -9.44 -15.92 -2.51
N ALA A 269 -9.75 -17.16 -2.10
CA ALA A 269 -10.07 -18.24 -3.02
C ALA A 269 -11.22 -17.89 -3.99
N GLN A 270 -12.26 -17.24 -3.48
CA GLN A 270 -13.44 -16.84 -4.28
C GLN A 270 -13.08 -15.74 -5.28
N GLU A 271 -12.40 -14.69 -4.81
CA GLU A 271 -11.97 -13.57 -5.64
C GLU A 271 -10.98 -14.01 -6.73
N ILE A 272 -10.05 -14.92 -6.40
CA ILE A 272 -9.10 -15.49 -7.36
C ILE A 272 -9.85 -16.27 -8.44
N ASP A 273 -10.72 -17.22 -8.06
CA ASP A 273 -11.45 -18.06 -9.03
C ASP A 273 -12.42 -17.22 -9.88
N GLN A 274 -13.01 -16.16 -9.32
CA GLN A 274 -14.00 -15.32 -10.01
C GLN A 274 -13.37 -14.28 -10.93
N TRP A 275 -12.29 -13.62 -10.51
CA TRP A 275 -11.75 -12.43 -11.19
C TRP A 275 -10.35 -12.62 -11.75
N CYS A 276 -9.47 -13.33 -11.03
CA CYS A 276 -8.06 -13.44 -11.37
C CYS A 276 -7.68 -14.76 -12.06
N SER A 277 -8.60 -15.73 -12.16
CA SER A 277 -8.40 -17.00 -12.86
C SER A 277 -9.68 -17.51 -13.55
N PRO A 278 -10.36 -16.70 -14.38
CA PRO A 278 -11.67 -17.04 -14.93
C PRO A 278 -11.65 -18.24 -15.89
N ARG A 279 -10.49 -18.62 -16.45
CA ARG A 279 -10.33 -19.84 -17.27
C ARG A 279 -9.57 -20.95 -16.54
N GLY A 280 -9.33 -20.79 -15.24
CA GLY A 280 -8.48 -21.68 -14.44
C GLY A 280 -6.99 -21.53 -14.76
N ASP A 281 -6.61 -20.54 -15.56
CA ASP A 281 -5.23 -20.10 -15.74
C ASP A 281 -4.90 -19.09 -14.64
N ILE A 282 -4.06 -19.51 -13.71
CA ILE A 282 -3.52 -18.61 -12.70
C ILE A 282 -2.58 -17.64 -13.41
N GLU A 283 -2.78 -16.32 -13.24
CA GLU A 283 -1.90 -15.34 -13.86
C GLU A 283 -0.48 -15.46 -13.29
N ALA A 284 0.46 -15.77 -14.18
CA ALA A 284 1.87 -16.04 -13.89
C ALA A 284 2.65 -14.84 -13.33
N GLU A 285 3.78 -15.13 -12.67
CA GLU A 285 4.82 -14.16 -12.28
C GLU A 285 4.31 -12.99 -11.41
N GLY A 286 3.42 -13.26 -10.46
CA GLY A 286 2.90 -12.24 -9.53
C GLY A 286 1.72 -11.41 -10.05
N ARG A 287 1.26 -11.67 -11.27
CA ARG A 287 0.08 -11.01 -11.83
C ARG A 287 -1.20 -11.30 -11.04
N THR A 288 -1.33 -12.49 -10.44
CA THR A 288 -2.46 -12.82 -9.56
C THR A 288 -2.55 -11.84 -8.38
N LEU A 289 -1.43 -11.52 -7.72
CA LEU A 289 -1.42 -10.55 -6.64
C LEU A 289 -1.76 -9.15 -7.14
N HIS A 290 -1.23 -8.74 -8.30
CA HIS A 290 -1.61 -7.47 -8.91
C HIS A 290 -3.09 -7.38 -9.30
N CYS A 291 -3.70 -8.47 -9.76
CA CYS A 291 -5.14 -8.54 -9.98
C CYS A 291 -5.90 -8.32 -8.67
N LEU A 292 -5.49 -8.97 -7.57
CA LEU A 292 -6.08 -8.72 -6.26
C LEU A 292 -5.88 -7.26 -5.80
N MET A 293 -4.69 -6.68 -5.98
CA MET A 293 -4.41 -5.28 -5.65
C MET A 293 -5.23 -4.29 -6.49
N GLU A 294 -5.47 -4.59 -7.77
CA GLU A 294 -6.38 -3.82 -8.62
C GLU A 294 -7.80 -3.83 -8.04
N HIS A 295 -8.31 -5.01 -7.68
CA HIS A 295 -9.62 -5.16 -7.04
C HIS A 295 -9.70 -4.50 -5.65
N ALA A 296 -8.59 -4.48 -4.90
CA ALA A 296 -8.50 -3.79 -3.62
C ALA A 296 -8.78 -2.28 -3.75
N SER A 297 -8.31 -1.68 -4.84
CA SER A 297 -8.46 -0.25 -5.14
C SER A 297 -9.65 0.09 -6.05
N SER A 298 -10.54 -0.88 -6.33
CA SER A 298 -11.63 -0.68 -7.29
C SER A 298 -12.61 0.39 -6.80
N PRO A 299 -13.00 1.37 -7.63
CA PRO A 299 -14.02 2.36 -7.27
C PRO A 299 -15.42 1.72 -7.16
N ASN A 300 -15.64 0.57 -7.81
CA ASN A 300 -16.90 -0.14 -7.77
C ASN A 300 -16.93 -1.09 -6.55
N LYS A 301 -17.79 -0.78 -5.57
CA LYS A 301 -18.01 -1.59 -4.35
C LYS A 301 -18.32 -3.07 -4.65
N THR A 302 -18.93 -3.40 -5.79
CA THR A 302 -19.25 -4.80 -6.14
C THR A 302 -18.04 -5.60 -6.64
N LEU A 303 -16.95 -4.92 -6.98
CA LEU A 303 -15.71 -5.51 -7.49
C LEU A 303 -14.57 -5.41 -6.47
N GLN A 304 -14.84 -4.90 -5.26
CA GLN A 304 -13.84 -4.81 -4.20
C GLN A 304 -13.66 -6.15 -3.51
N LEU A 305 -12.43 -6.40 -3.05
CA LEU A 305 -12.11 -7.59 -2.25
C LEU A 305 -12.93 -7.66 -0.97
N GLY A 306 -13.27 -8.87 -0.53
CA GLY A 306 -13.82 -9.08 0.80
C GLY A 306 -12.82 -8.68 1.90
N PRO A 307 -13.29 -8.40 3.14
CA PRO A 307 -12.43 -7.93 4.23
C PRO A 307 -11.32 -8.92 4.60
N GLN A 308 -11.60 -10.23 4.50
CA GLN A 308 -10.62 -11.28 4.77
C GLN A 308 -9.54 -11.33 3.70
N CYS A 309 -9.92 -11.30 2.42
CA CYS A 309 -8.97 -11.24 1.31
C CYS A 309 -8.14 -9.95 1.35
N MET A 310 -8.77 -8.79 1.60
CA MET A 310 -8.09 -7.51 1.75
C MET A 310 -7.00 -7.57 2.84
N GLN A 311 -7.30 -8.18 3.99
CA GLN A 311 -6.31 -8.35 5.06
C GLN A 311 -5.15 -9.24 4.62
N ALA A 312 -5.42 -10.36 3.93
CA ALA A 312 -4.38 -11.24 3.42
C ALA A 312 -3.48 -10.55 2.37
N VAL A 313 -4.06 -9.73 1.49
CA VAL A 313 -3.29 -8.93 0.52
C VAL A 313 -2.40 -7.91 1.22
N LYS A 314 -2.92 -7.21 2.24
CA LYS A 314 -2.11 -6.28 3.06
C LYS A 314 -0.92 -6.98 3.71
N GLU A 315 -1.13 -8.17 4.26
CA GLU A 315 -0.06 -8.96 4.89
C GLU A 315 1.03 -9.36 3.89
N VAL A 316 0.66 -9.80 2.69
CA VAL A 316 1.64 -10.16 1.66
C VAL A 316 2.39 -8.96 1.12
N VAL A 317 1.72 -7.83 0.88
CA VAL A 317 2.37 -6.58 0.46
C VAL A 317 3.37 -6.11 1.53
N LYS A 318 3.02 -6.29 2.81
CA LYS A 318 3.92 -5.98 3.93
C LYS A 318 5.16 -6.88 3.95
N VAL A 319 5.00 -8.17 3.74
CA VAL A 319 6.13 -9.12 3.69
C VAL A 319 7.04 -8.83 2.49
N ALA A 320 6.44 -8.50 1.35
CA ALA A 320 7.17 -8.21 0.12
C ALA A 320 8.05 -6.96 0.22
N ASP A 321 7.69 -5.99 1.06
CA ASP A 321 8.48 -4.79 1.31
C ASP A 321 8.91 -4.06 0.02
N ILE A 322 7.93 -3.83 -0.85
CA ILE A 322 8.13 -3.18 -2.16
C ILE A 322 8.60 -1.74 -1.99
N GLY A 323 8.25 -1.10 -0.87
CA GLY A 323 8.67 0.26 -0.52
C GLY A 323 10.18 0.41 -0.36
N SER A 324 10.83 -0.55 0.32
CA SER A 324 12.30 -0.60 0.42
C SER A 324 12.95 -1.04 -0.88
N ASN A 325 12.37 -2.04 -1.55
CA ASN A 325 12.98 -2.60 -2.74
C ASN A 325 11.94 -2.98 -3.80
N TYR A 326 11.69 -2.05 -4.72
CA TYR A 326 10.74 -2.25 -5.82
C TYR A 326 11.12 -3.41 -6.77
N LYS A 327 12.39 -3.89 -6.76
CA LYS A 327 12.84 -5.05 -7.55
C LYS A 327 12.31 -6.37 -7.00
N VAL A 328 11.72 -6.39 -5.81
CA VAL A 328 10.93 -7.54 -5.34
C VAL A 328 9.78 -7.81 -6.31
N ASP A 329 9.17 -6.75 -6.81
CA ASP A 329 8.09 -6.80 -7.77
C ASP A 329 8.62 -6.84 -9.21
N LYS A 330 8.67 -8.06 -9.76
CA LYS A 330 9.10 -8.30 -11.14
C LYS A 330 8.16 -7.68 -12.17
N VAL A 331 6.86 -7.59 -11.88
CA VAL A 331 5.87 -7.05 -12.81
C VAL A 331 6.00 -5.53 -12.85
N LEU A 332 6.12 -4.88 -11.69
CA LEU A 332 6.42 -3.45 -11.59
C LEU A 332 7.78 -3.13 -12.23
N TYR A 333 8.84 -3.85 -11.87
CA TYR A 333 10.17 -3.65 -12.43
C TYR A 333 10.18 -3.76 -13.96
N ALA A 334 9.56 -4.82 -14.51
CA ALA A 334 9.53 -5.04 -15.95
C ALA A 334 8.69 -3.98 -16.68
N SER A 335 7.54 -3.59 -16.13
CA SER A 335 6.66 -2.59 -16.74
C SER A 335 7.24 -1.18 -16.71
N CYS A 336 8.00 -0.82 -15.67
CA CYS A 336 8.56 0.51 -15.47
C CYS A 336 10.00 0.68 -15.99
N ARG A 337 10.59 -0.37 -16.60
CA ARG A 337 11.99 -0.41 -17.01
C ARG A 337 12.43 0.76 -17.90
N THR A 338 11.56 1.26 -18.78
CA THR A 338 11.87 2.40 -19.66
C THR A 338 12.13 3.69 -18.89
N LEU A 339 11.39 3.94 -17.80
CA LEU A 339 11.59 5.09 -16.93
C LEU A 339 12.80 4.90 -16.03
N ILE A 340 13.00 3.68 -15.50
CA ILE A 340 14.13 3.32 -14.65
C ILE A 340 15.45 3.53 -15.38
N ASP A 341 15.58 2.99 -16.60
CA ASP A 341 16.79 3.11 -17.42
C ASP A 341 16.95 4.50 -18.07
N GLY A 342 15.87 5.30 -18.06
CA GLY A 342 15.79 6.62 -18.70
C GLY A 342 15.83 7.77 -17.69
N VAL A 343 14.67 8.38 -17.46
CA VAL A 343 14.54 9.63 -16.68
C VAL A 343 14.93 9.44 -15.21
N CYS A 344 14.68 8.24 -14.66
CA CYS A 344 15.00 7.89 -13.27
C CYS A 344 16.39 7.26 -13.09
N ALA A 345 17.21 7.15 -14.14
CA ALA A 345 18.52 6.51 -14.06
C ALA A 345 19.48 7.20 -13.06
N ARG A 346 19.28 8.51 -12.82
CA ARG A 346 20.07 9.28 -11.84
C ARG A 346 19.66 9.04 -10.40
N ASP A 347 18.43 8.59 -10.18
CA ASP A 347 17.88 8.27 -8.86
C ASP A 347 18.18 6.83 -8.44
N ALA A 348 18.92 6.07 -9.27
CA ALA A 348 19.40 4.72 -8.99
C ALA A 348 20.49 4.64 -7.89
N SER A 349 20.65 5.70 -7.08
CA SER A 349 21.49 5.70 -5.88
C SER A 349 20.93 4.80 -4.77
N SER A 350 19.61 4.62 -4.76
CA SER A 350 18.88 3.69 -3.88
C SER A 350 17.57 3.26 -4.53
N GLU A 351 17.08 2.08 -4.16
CA GLU A 351 15.81 1.54 -4.63
C GLU A 351 14.62 2.43 -4.22
N GLU A 352 14.65 3.01 -3.02
CA GLU A 352 13.62 3.90 -2.48
C GLU A 352 13.56 5.23 -3.26
N ALA A 353 14.72 5.81 -3.61
CA ALA A 353 14.79 7.01 -4.44
C ALA A 353 14.28 6.76 -5.86
N THR A 354 14.56 5.58 -6.41
CA THR A 354 14.05 5.18 -7.74
C THR A 354 12.52 5.05 -7.72
N LEU A 355 11.95 4.39 -6.72
CA LEU A 355 10.49 4.28 -6.57
C LEU A 355 9.83 5.66 -6.41
N THR A 356 10.46 6.56 -5.64
CA THR A 356 10.02 7.96 -5.50
C THR A 356 10.09 8.71 -6.84
N CYS A 357 11.10 8.46 -7.67
CA CYS A 357 11.17 9.01 -9.02
C CYS A 357 10.02 8.54 -9.90
N LEU A 358 9.73 7.23 -9.93
CA LEU A 358 8.62 6.67 -10.69
C LEU A 358 7.30 7.37 -10.34
N MET A 359 7.04 7.59 -9.05
CA MET A 359 5.84 8.30 -8.60
C MET A 359 5.79 9.77 -9.01
N ARG A 360 6.92 10.49 -9.00
CA ARG A 360 6.96 11.88 -9.50
C ARG A 360 6.56 11.97 -10.98
N HIS A 361 6.74 10.88 -11.73
CA HIS A 361 6.48 10.77 -13.16
C HIS A 361 5.19 10.02 -13.51
N VAL A 362 4.33 9.67 -12.54
CA VAL A 362 3.09 8.91 -12.78
C VAL A 362 2.16 9.54 -13.82
N ASP A 363 2.11 10.88 -13.88
CA ASP A 363 1.32 11.65 -14.86
C ASP A 363 2.16 12.30 -15.98
N SER A 364 3.36 11.78 -16.21
CA SER A 364 4.22 12.26 -17.28
C SER A 364 3.91 11.55 -18.60
N GLN A 365 4.23 12.18 -19.73
CA GLN A 365 4.06 11.56 -21.05
C GLN A 365 4.99 10.36 -21.25
N ASP A 366 6.07 10.26 -20.47
CA ASP A 366 7.01 9.14 -20.49
C ASP A 366 6.47 7.90 -19.75
N MET A 367 5.37 8.04 -18.99
CA MET A 367 4.76 6.95 -18.25
C MET A 367 3.98 6.01 -19.16
N ASN A 368 4.29 4.71 -19.07
CA ASN A 368 3.55 3.67 -19.76
C ASN A 368 2.30 3.32 -18.94
N PRO A 369 1.09 3.21 -19.55
CA PRO A 369 -0.14 2.82 -18.85
C PRO A 369 -0.03 1.53 -18.02
N VAL A 370 0.79 0.56 -18.45
CA VAL A 370 1.02 -0.67 -17.67
C VAL A 370 1.84 -0.36 -16.42
N CYS A 371 2.91 0.43 -16.52
CA CYS A 371 3.70 0.85 -15.35
C CYS A 371 2.87 1.71 -14.41
N GLU A 372 2.12 2.69 -14.94
CA GLU A 372 1.21 3.54 -14.16
C GLU A 372 0.27 2.69 -13.32
N LYS A 373 -0.43 1.74 -13.95
CA LYS A 373 -1.35 0.83 -13.27
C LYS A 373 -0.67 0.04 -12.15
N ARG A 374 0.46 -0.62 -12.42
CA ARG A 374 1.17 -1.43 -11.40
C ARG A 374 1.72 -0.58 -10.27
N LEU A 375 2.17 0.63 -10.57
CA LEU A 375 2.69 1.56 -9.59
C LEU A 375 1.58 2.09 -8.68
N LEU A 376 0.40 2.38 -9.23
CA LEU A 376 -0.78 2.80 -8.46
C LEU A 376 -1.34 1.66 -7.58
N GLU A 377 -1.33 0.42 -8.06
CA GLU A 377 -1.70 -0.77 -7.26
C GLU A 377 -0.82 -0.90 -6.01
N VAL A 378 0.50 -0.77 -6.15
CA VAL A 378 1.43 -0.79 -5.01
C VAL A 378 1.22 0.42 -4.11
N GLN A 379 1.09 1.62 -4.70
CA GLN A 379 0.91 2.84 -3.92
C GLN A 379 -0.38 2.87 -3.12
N TYR A 380 -1.43 2.20 -3.57
CA TYR A 380 -2.67 2.09 -2.79
C TYR A 380 -2.41 1.58 -1.36
N PHE A 381 -1.50 0.60 -1.20
CA PHE A 381 -1.13 0.02 0.09
C PHE A 381 -0.10 0.88 0.83
N LEU A 382 0.94 1.36 0.15
CA LEU A 382 1.93 2.28 0.75
C LEU A 382 1.27 3.56 1.26
N ALA A 383 0.18 3.99 0.62
CA ALA A 383 -0.63 5.13 1.03
C ALA A 383 -1.48 4.87 2.28
N ARG A 384 -1.65 3.63 2.72
CA ARG A 384 -2.56 3.26 3.82
C ARG A 384 -1.84 2.74 5.05
N ASP A 385 -0.56 2.38 4.95
CA ASP A 385 0.24 1.89 6.06
C ASP A 385 1.62 2.56 6.07
N TRP A 386 1.88 3.41 7.09
CA TRP A 386 3.17 4.11 7.22
C TRP A 386 4.34 3.15 7.44
N THR A 387 4.10 1.92 7.92
CA THR A 387 5.16 0.91 8.09
C THR A 387 5.67 0.37 6.76
N LEU A 388 4.99 0.67 5.65
CA LEU A 388 5.40 0.28 4.30
C LEU A 388 6.24 1.36 3.59
N ASP A 389 6.37 2.56 4.15
CA ASP A 389 7.31 3.58 3.66
C ASP A 389 8.53 3.63 4.59
N PRO A 390 9.69 3.08 4.19
CA PRO A 390 10.84 2.94 5.09
C PRO A 390 11.42 4.27 5.54
N GLN A 391 11.41 5.28 4.66
CA GLN A 391 11.93 6.62 4.97
C GLN A 391 11.04 7.31 6.01
N LEU A 392 9.72 7.22 5.84
CA LEU A 392 8.76 7.72 6.82
C LEU A 392 8.86 6.96 8.14
N TYR A 393 8.94 5.63 8.08
CA TYR A 393 9.04 4.78 9.26
C TYR A 393 10.27 5.13 10.10
N GLU A 394 11.46 5.14 9.49
CA GLU A 394 12.72 5.44 10.16
C GLU A 394 12.74 6.86 10.73
N ALA A 395 12.21 7.84 9.99
CA ALA A 395 12.20 9.24 10.43
C ALA A 395 11.19 9.50 11.57
N CYS A 396 10.05 8.80 11.58
CA CYS A 396 8.92 9.11 12.46
C CYS A 396 8.68 8.11 13.59
N HIS A 397 9.33 6.95 13.63
CA HIS A 397 9.02 5.86 14.59
C HIS A 397 8.85 6.34 16.04
N ALA A 398 9.85 7.04 16.58
CA ALA A 398 9.82 7.51 17.97
C ALA A 398 8.67 8.49 18.25
N GLU A 399 8.33 9.35 17.29
CA GLU A 399 7.23 10.32 17.42
C GLU A 399 5.87 9.65 17.20
N ALA A 400 5.78 8.68 16.30
CA ALA A 400 4.58 7.87 16.08
C ALA A 400 4.22 7.05 17.34
N VAL A 401 5.19 6.43 17.99
CA VAL A 401 4.98 5.70 19.26
C VAL A 401 4.58 6.66 20.38
N ARG A 402 5.31 7.77 20.55
CA ARG A 402 5.10 8.70 21.66
C ARG A 402 3.82 9.53 21.54
N ARG A 403 3.49 10.02 20.35
CA ARG A 403 2.39 10.96 20.11
C ARG A 403 1.14 10.30 19.53
N CYS A 404 1.33 9.36 18.62
CA CYS A 404 0.24 8.69 17.91
C CYS A 404 -0.08 7.30 18.49
N HIS A 405 0.58 6.91 19.59
CA HIS A 405 0.43 5.63 20.27
C HIS A 405 0.66 4.42 19.36
N ALA A 406 1.49 4.56 18.32
CA ALA A 406 1.85 3.45 17.45
C ALA A 406 2.54 2.32 18.25
N THR A 407 2.36 1.08 17.81
CA THR A 407 3.00 -0.08 18.42
C THR A 407 4.51 -0.06 18.15
N ASP A 408 5.33 -0.15 19.20
CA ASP A 408 6.80 -0.14 19.08
C ASP A 408 7.35 -1.34 18.28
N ASN A 409 6.71 -2.51 18.41
CA ASN A 409 7.04 -3.74 17.67
C ASN A 409 5.90 -4.14 16.74
N TRP A 410 5.73 -3.44 15.62
CA TRP A 410 4.60 -3.65 14.70
C TRP A 410 4.52 -5.07 14.08
N HIS A 411 5.64 -5.80 14.02
CA HIS A 411 5.73 -7.17 13.49
C HIS A 411 5.14 -8.21 14.46
N MET A 412 4.96 -7.87 15.73
CA MET A 412 4.30 -8.73 16.72
C MET A 412 2.78 -8.54 16.67
N SER A 413 2.18 -8.78 15.50
CA SER A 413 0.74 -9.03 15.47
C SER A 413 0.52 -10.48 15.91
N GLN A 414 0.18 -10.70 17.18
CA GLN A 414 -0.88 -11.63 17.63
C GLN A 414 -1.18 -11.42 19.12
N GLY A 415 -2.45 -11.16 19.44
CA GLY A 415 -3.06 -11.56 20.71
C GLY A 415 -3.15 -10.55 21.87
N GLY A 416 -2.73 -9.29 21.69
CA GLY A 416 -2.87 -8.30 22.79
C GLY A 416 -2.18 -6.95 22.60
N ALA A 417 -1.91 -6.51 21.37
CA ALA A 417 -1.35 -5.20 21.14
C ALA A 417 -2.41 -4.12 21.42
N ASN A 418 -2.35 -3.51 22.61
CA ASN A 418 -3.10 -2.30 22.93
C ASN A 418 -2.51 -1.14 22.12
N GLY A 419 -2.99 -0.94 20.89
CA GLY A 419 -2.58 0.17 20.02
C GLY A 419 -3.58 0.36 18.86
N PRO A 420 -3.64 1.57 18.26
CA PRO A 420 -4.42 1.81 17.07
C PRO A 420 -3.88 1.00 15.88
N ASP A 421 -4.74 0.71 14.91
CA ASP A 421 -4.32 0.12 13.63
C ASP A 421 -3.16 0.95 13.07
N PRO A 422 -2.00 0.32 12.74
CA PRO A 422 -0.83 1.06 12.31
C PRO A 422 -1.11 1.87 11.05
N GLY A 423 -2.13 1.56 10.25
CA GLY A 423 -2.39 2.25 9.00
C GLY A 423 -3.01 3.65 9.13
N PRO A 424 -4.32 3.82 8.87
CA PRO A 424 -4.91 5.16 8.68
C PRO A 424 -4.83 6.06 9.91
N THR A 425 -4.94 5.50 11.11
CA THR A 425 -5.00 6.30 12.35
C THR A 425 -3.66 6.97 12.67
N VAL A 426 -2.55 6.24 12.55
CA VAL A 426 -1.21 6.78 12.79
C VAL A 426 -0.86 7.81 11.72
N LEU A 427 -1.15 7.51 10.45
CA LEU A 427 -0.94 8.44 9.34
C LEU A 427 -1.72 9.74 9.56
N ALA A 428 -3.03 9.68 9.85
CA ALA A 428 -3.84 10.86 10.11
C ALA A 428 -3.31 11.70 11.29
N CYS A 429 -2.79 11.05 12.34
CA CYS A 429 -2.16 11.73 13.47
C CYS A 429 -0.84 12.42 13.08
N LEU A 430 0.06 11.73 12.37
CA LEU A 430 1.31 12.30 11.88
C LEU A 430 1.04 13.48 10.94
N TYR A 431 0.01 13.39 10.11
CA TYR A 431 -0.38 14.44 9.17
C TYR A 431 -0.83 15.71 9.88
N ARG A 432 -1.70 15.58 10.89
CA ARG A 432 -2.08 16.72 11.74
C ARG A 432 -0.86 17.32 12.44
N SER A 433 0.00 16.45 12.99
CA SER A 433 1.18 16.87 13.74
C SER A 433 2.23 17.58 12.86
N ALA A 434 2.30 17.25 11.57
CA ALA A 434 3.23 17.89 10.64
C ALA A 434 2.86 19.35 10.32
N TYR A 435 1.60 19.73 10.50
CA TYR A 435 1.12 21.11 10.31
C TYR A 435 0.79 21.82 11.63
N ASP A 436 1.08 21.20 12.78
CA ASP A 436 0.98 21.82 14.10
C ASP A 436 2.16 22.79 14.32
N GLU A 437 1.85 24.08 14.46
CA GLU A 437 2.87 25.10 14.74
C GLU A 437 3.20 25.23 16.24
N GLN A 438 2.30 24.76 17.12
CA GLN A 438 2.48 24.85 18.58
C GLN A 438 3.38 23.73 19.06
N GLU A 439 3.14 22.52 18.56
CA GLU A 439 3.94 21.34 18.88
C GLU A 439 4.38 20.59 17.61
N PRO A 440 5.31 21.15 16.81
CA PRO A 440 5.72 20.53 15.55
C PRO A 440 6.44 19.19 15.76
N LEU A 441 6.42 18.36 14.71
CA LEU A 441 7.27 17.17 14.61
C LEU A 441 8.75 17.56 14.49
N SER A 442 9.64 16.60 14.73
CA SER A 442 11.06 16.77 14.41
C SER A 442 11.24 17.10 12.92
N LYS A 443 12.29 17.87 12.59
CA LYS A 443 12.58 18.24 11.20
C LYS A 443 12.65 17.03 10.26
N LYS A 444 13.25 15.93 10.73
CA LYS A 444 13.34 14.67 9.96
C LYS A 444 11.96 14.08 9.69
N CYS A 445 11.17 13.86 10.73
CA CYS A 445 9.83 13.28 10.58
C CYS A 445 8.90 14.19 9.78
N GLY A 446 8.89 15.50 10.06
CA GLY A 446 8.02 16.46 9.38
C GLY A 446 8.28 16.55 7.87
N VAL A 447 9.55 16.46 7.43
CA VAL A 447 9.90 16.44 6.00
C VAL A 447 9.38 15.17 5.32
N GLU A 448 9.56 14.01 5.95
CA GLU A 448 9.08 12.73 5.38
C GLU A 448 7.55 12.65 5.35
N VAL A 449 6.87 13.13 6.40
CA VAL A 449 5.41 13.22 6.41
C VAL A 449 4.91 14.07 5.23
N ARG A 450 5.50 15.24 5.01
CA ARG A 450 5.15 16.13 3.90
C ARG A 450 5.49 15.51 2.55
N ARG A 451 6.65 14.85 2.38
CA ARG A 451 6.99 14.11 1.16
C ARG A 451 5.89 13.11 0.81
N VAL A 452 5.48 12.31 1.79
CA VAL A 452 4.45 11.28 1.59
C VAL A 452 3.10 11.93 1.26
N LEU A 453 2.69 12.98 1.98
CA LEU A 453 1.47 13.73 1.67
C LEU A 453 1.46 14.29 0.23
N HIS A 454 2.54 14.93 -0.20
CA HIS A 454 2.65 15.46 -1.57
C HIS A 454 2.62 14.36 -2.63
N SER A 455 3.24 13.20 -2.37
CA SER A 455 3.19 12.06 -3.30
C SER A 455 1.80 11.44 -3.42
N ARG A 456 1.00 11.53 -2.36
CA ARG A 456 -0.38 11.01 -2.30
C ARG A 456 -1.38 11.99 -2.91
N ALA A 457 -1.13 13.29 -2.80
CA ALA A 457 -1.99 14.34 -3.35
C ALA A 457 -2.05 14.38 -4.90
N VAL A 458 -1.44 13.41 -5.57
CA VAL A 458 -1.49 13.22 -7.03
C VAL A 458 -2.84 12.66 -7.49
N ARG A 459 -3.49 11.84 -6.66
CA ARG A 459 -4.78 11.20 -6.97
C ARG A 459 -5.60 11.05 -5.70
N VAL A 460 -6.92 11.23 -5.80
CA VAL A 460 -7.83 11.04 -4.66
C VAL A 460 -7.74 9.62 -4.10
N ASN A 461 -7.54 8.59 -4.93
CA ASN A 461 -7.43 7.20 -4.44
C ASN A 461 -6.20 6.91 -3.57
N LEU A 462 -5.20 7.78 -3.59
CA LEU A 462 -4.01 7.74 -2.74
C LEU A 462 -4.16 8.58 -1.47
N ILE A 463 -5.31 9.22 -1.26
CA ILE A 463 -5.66 9.96 -0.02
C ILE A 463 -6.79 9.18 0.68
N PRO A 464 -6.49 8.23 1.60
CA PRO A 464 -7.48 7.29 2.12
C PRO A 464 -8.68 7.98 2.79
N ASP A 465 -8.43 9.01 3.62
CA ASP A 465 -9.47 9.75 4.32
C ASP A 465 -10.51 10.36 3.36
N ILE A 466 -10.05 10.87 2.21
CA ILE A 466 -10.93 11.47 1.19
C ILE A 466 -11.55 10.38 0.33
N GLU A 467 -10.77 9.39 -0.11
CA GLU A 467 -11.29 8.31 -0.96
C GLU A 467 -12.44 7.55 -0.28
N ASP A 468 -12.26 7.15 0.98
CA ASP A 468 -13.28 6.42 1.74
C ASP A 468 -14.51 7.30 2.02
N ALA A 469 -14.31 8.56 2.39
CA ALA A 469 -15.41 9.48 2.70
C ALA A 469 -16.18 9.94 1.45
N CYS A 470 -15.49 10.11 0.33
CA CYS A 470 -16.01 10.73 -0.90
C CYS A 470 -16.33 9.75 -2.02
N ARG A 471 -16.17 8.43 -1.83
CA ARG A 471 -16.39 7.44 -2.90
C ARG A 471 -17.76 7.58 -3.58
N ASP A 472 -18.82 7.73 -2.79
CA ASP A 472 -20.19 7.86 -3.33
C ASP A 472 -20.38 9.21 -4.05
N ALA A 473 -19.75 10.28 -3.56
CA ALA A 473 -19.74 11.59 -4.20
C ALA A 473 -18.96 11.60 -5.52
N LEU A 474 -17.81 10.92 -5.58
CA LEU A 474 -17.02 10.75 -6.80
C LEU A 474 -17.83 10.03 -7.89
N SER A 475 -18.57 8.98 -7.52
CA SER A 475 -19.43 8.27 -8.47
C SER A 475 -20.59 9.12 -8.99
N GLU A 476 -21.15 9.99 -8.15
CA GLU A 476 -22.32 10.81 -8.48
C GLU A 476 -21.97 12.08 -9.27
N TYR A 477 -20.91 12.78 -8.86
CA TYR A 477 -20.55 14.10 -9.42
C TYR A 477 -19.40 14.02 -10.43
N CYS A 478 -18.48 13.05 -10.29
CA CYS A 478 -17.18 13.06 -10.97
C CYS A 478 -16.95 11.86 -11.91
N SER A 479 -17.97 11.08 -12.24
CA SER A 479 -17.82 9.80 -12.98
C SER A 479 -17.67 9.94 -14.49
N HIS A 480 -18.08 11.07 -15.10
CA HIS A 480 -18.24 11.15 -16.55
C HIS A 480 -17.25 12.06 -17.31
N ASN A 481 -16.42 12.88 -16.65
CA ASN A 481 -15.60 13.88 -17.36
C ASN A 481 -14.29 14.26 -16.63
N VAL A 482 -13.74 13.38 -15.80
CA VAL A 482 -12.61 13.72 -14.94
C VAL A 482 -11.38 12.94 -15.38
N GLN A 483 -10.32 13.66 -15.75
CA GLN A 483 -9.02 13.05 -16.03
C GLN A 483 -8.28 12.77 -14.70
N PRO A 484 -7.28 11.87 -14.71
CA PRO A 484 -6.15 11.91 -13.79
C PRO A 484 -5.81 13.29 -13.20
N MET A 485 -5.79 13.41 -11.87
CA MET A 485 -5.48 14.63 -11.08
C MET A 485 -6.62 15.65 -10.96
N GLU A 486 -7.73 15.48 -11.69
CA GLU A 486 -8.86 16.42 -11.67
C GLU A 486 -9.95 16.02 -10.67
N GLU A 487 -9.83 14.83 -10.04
CA GLU A 487 -10.83 14.31 -9.12
C GLU A 487 -11.02 15.21 -7.89
N MET A 488 -9.94 15.76 -7.36
CA MET A 488 -10.01 16.67 -6.22
C MET A 488 -10.73 17.98 -6.58
N ASN A 489 -10.37 18.58 -7.72
CA ASN A 489 -10.99 19.84 -8.15
C ASN A 489 -12.48 19.63 -8.43
N CYS A 490 -12.86 18.51 -9.05
CA CYS A 490 -14.26 18.16 -9.24
C CYS A 490 -15.02 18.09 -7.90
N LEU A 491 -14.45 17.45 -6.88
CA LEU A 491 -15.06 17.42 -5.55
C LEU A 491 -15.17 18.84 -4.95
N GLN A 492 -14.11 19.66 -5.07
CA GLN A 492 -14.07 21.05 -4.60
C GLN A 492 -15.01 22.00 -5.35
N ASP A 493 -15.43 21.69 -6.58
CA ASP A 493 -16.46 22.46 -7.31
C ASP A 493 -17.88 22.23 -6.73
N HIS A 494 -18.08 21.09 -6.06
CA HIS A 494 -19.40 20.64 -5.61
C HIS A 494 -19.58 20.65 -4.08
N PHE A 495 -18.51 20.63 -3.30
CA PHE A 495 -18.56 20.34 -1.85
C PHE A 495 -19.33 21.34 -0.99
N GLU A 496 -19.52 22.59 -1.45
CA GLU A 496 -20.28 23.62 -0.74
C GLU A 496 -21.77 23.64 -1.12
N LYS A 497 -22.18 22.88 -2.14
CA LYS A 497 -23.59 22.83 -2.54
C LYS A 497 -24.42 22.27 -1.38
N PRO A 498 -25.56 22.88 -1.00
CA PRO A 498 -26.37 22.42 0.13
C PRO A 498 -26.79 20.94 0.01
N GLU A 499 -27.03 20.47 -1.22
CA GLU A 499 -27.34 19.07 -1.51
C GLU A 499 -26.16 18.14 -1.22
N PHE A 500 -24.94 18.57 -1.55
CA PHE A 500 -23.70 17.84 -1.27
C PHE A 500 -23.48 17.73 0.23
N ILE A 501 -23.55 18.84 0.97
CA ILE A 501 -23.38 18.86 2.43
C ILE A 501 -24.40 17.94 3.12
N ARG A 502 -25.66 17.98 2.65
CA ARG A 502 -26.73 17.16 3.25
C ARG A 502 -26.55 15.67 2.96
N LYS A 503 -26.12 15.30 1.75
CA LYS A 503 -26.01 13.90 1.31
C LYS A 503 -24.68 13.26 1.68
N HIS A 504 -23.59 14.02 1.58
CA HIS A 504 -22.20 13.58 1.69
C HIS A 504 -21.43 14.36 2.77
N ASN A 505 -22.02 14.53 3.96
CA ASN A 505 -21.45 15.32 5.06
C ASN A 505 -20.05 14.85 5.51
N PHE A 506 -19.78 13.54 5.51
CA PHE A 506 -18.45 13.03 5.85
C PHE A 506 -17.41 13.43 4.80
N CYS A 507 -17.74 13.31 3.52
CA CYS A 507 -16.90 13.79 2.43
C CYS A 507 -16.65 15.30 2.54
N HIS A 508 -17.70 16.09 2.78
CA HIS A 508 -17.57 17.54 2.96
C HIS A 508 -16.58 17.90 4.06
N LYS A 509 -16.64 17.24 5.23
CA LYS A 509 -15.70 17.48 6.33
C LYS A 509 -14.24 17.20 5.97
N GLU A 510 -13.96 16.07 5.32
CA GLU A 510 -12.60 15.73 4.92
C GLU A 510 -12.09 16.62 3.77
N LEU A 511 -12.97 17.05 2.86
CA LEU A 511 -12.65 18.03 1.82
C LEU A 511 -12.32 19.40 2.40
N VAL A 512 -13.15 19.96 3.30
CA VAL A 512 -12.87 21.23 3.98
C VAL A 512 -11.51 21.17 4.65
N ARG A 513 -11.25 20.10 5.41
CA ARG A 513 -9.97 19.91 6.11
C ARG A 513 -8.79 19.79 5.16
N PHE A 514 -8.95 19.12 4.01
CA PHE A 514 -7.90 19.03 3.00
C PHE A 514 -7.65 20.37 2.31
N THR A 515 -8.69 21.09 1.92
CA THR A 515 -8.61 22.43 1.32
C THR A 515 -7.96 23.43 2.28
N GLU A 516 -8.22 23.35 3.60
CA GLU A 516 -7.50 24.13 4.62
C GLU A 516 -5.98 23.86 4.60
N MET A 517 -5.59 22.58 4.46
CA MET A 517 -4.17 22.22 4.35
C MET A 517 -3.57 22.73 3.04
N GLU A 518 -4.29 22.65 1.91
CA GLU A 518 -3.86 23.23 0.62
C GLU A 518 -3.69 24.75 0.68
N ALA A 519 -4.58 25.44 1.39
CA ALA A 519 -4.47 26.89 1.61
C ALA A 519 -3.24 27.29 2.43
N LYS A 520 -2.80 26.41 3.34
CA LYS A 520 -1.58 26.58 4.11
C LYS A 520 -0.33 26.17 3.33
N ASP A 521 -0.44 25.20 2.43
CA ASP A 521 0.68 24.64 1.69
C ASP A 521 0.28 24.27 0.26
N THR A 522 0.61 25.16 -0.67
CA THR A 522 0.22 25.05 -2.09
C THR A 522 0.79 23.79 -2.74
N LYS A 523 1.82 23.16 -2.17
CA LYS A 523 2.42 21.91 -2.69
C LYS A 523 1.47 20.72 -2.64
N LEU A 524 0.45 20.76 -1.80
CA LEU A 524 -0.61 19.75 -1.76
C LEU A 524 -1.51 19.83 -3.00
N ASN A 525 -1.69 21.00 -3.60
CA ASN A 525 -2.42 21.12 -4.87
C ASN A 525 -1.50 20.80 -6.06
N ARG A 526 -1.38 19.50 -6.36
CA ARG A 526 -0.48 19.00 -7.41
C ARG A 526 -0.85 19.49 -8.80
N ALA A 527 -2.14 19.64 -9.08
CA ALA A 527 -2.64 20.11 -10.36
C ALA A 527 -2.24 21.57 -10.63
N LEU A 528 -2.45 22.44 -9.64
CA LEU A 528 -2.02 23.83 -9.66
C LEU A 528 -0.50 23.94 -9.78
N THR A 529 0.27 23.26 -8.93
CA THR A 529 1.74 23.35 -8.98
C THR A 529 2.34 22.85 -10.29
N LYS A 530 1.73 21.83 -10.93
CA LYS A 530 2.12 21.36 -12.27
C LYS A 530 1.80 22.39 -13.35
N ALA A 531 0.58 22.93 -13.36
CA ALA A 531 0.14 23.91 -14.35
C ALA A 531 0.91 25.24 -14.23
N CYS A 532 1.20 25.65 -13.00
CA CYS A 532 1.82 26.93 -12.67
C CYS A 532 3.34 26.89 -12.55
N LYS A 533 3.98 25.73 -12.78
CA LYS A 533 5.44 25.56 -12.69
C LYS A 533 6.24 26.68 -13.38
N PRO A 534 5.91 27.14 -14.60
CA PRO A 534 6.64 28.23 -15.26
C PRO A 534 6.65 29.52 -14.43
N VAL A 535 5.48 29.94 -13.93
CA VAL A 535 5.33 31.16 -13.10
C VAL A 535 6.02 30.97 -11.76
N ILE A 536 5.84 29.82 -11.11
CA ILE A 536 6.44 29.52 -9.81
C ILE A 536 7.97 29.62 -9.89
N THR A 537 8.57 29.03 -10.92
CA THR A 537 10.03 29.01 -11.08
C THR A 537 10.60 30.39 -11.32
N VAL A 538 9.90 31.25 -12.06
CA VAL A 538 10.44 32.57 -12.45
C VAL A 538 10.16 33.64 -11.39
N TYR A 539 8.99 33.61 -10.74
CA TYR A 539 8.54 34.70 -9.88
C TYR A 539 8.34 34.32 -8.42
N CYS A 540 8.02 33.05 -8.13
CA CYS A 540 7.61 32.61 -6.78
C CYS A 540 8.58 31.60 -6.14
N GLU A 541 9.78 31.44 -6.70
CA GLU A 541 10.74 30.40 -6.32
C GLU A 541 11.13 30.48 -4.84
N GLN A 542 11.30 31.71 -4.33
CA GLN A 542 11.66 31.97 -2.94
C GLN A 542 10.67 31.35 -1.94
N PHE A 543 9.36 31.42 -2.24
CA PHE A 543 8.29 30.87 -1.41
C PHE A 543 8.14 29.36 -1.65
N ALA A 544 8.31 28.90 -2.90
CA ALA A 544 8.19 27.49 -3.25
C ALA A 544 9.26 26.60 -2.60
N ASN A 545 10.42 27.17 -2.25
CA ASN A 545 11.50 26.46 -1.56
C ASN A 545 11.28 26.31 -0.05
N GLU A 546 10.29 26.99 0.52
CA GLU A 546 9.96 26.86 1.95
C GLU A 546 9.37 25.49 2.27
N GLU A 547 9.53 25.05 3.52
CA GLU A 547 9.01 23.77 3.99
C GLU A 547 7.47 23.72 3.97
N ILE A 548 6.85 24.85 4.28
CA ILE A 548 5.41 25.16 4.20
C ILE A 548 5.35 26.62 3.74
N ASP A 549 4.61 26.92 2.67
CA ASP A 549 4.60 28.27 2.07
C ASP A 549 3.59 29.24 2.73
N HIS A 550 2.73 28.77 3.63
CA HIS A 550 1.73 29.57 4.33
C HIS A 550 0.81 30.39 3.39
N GLY A 551 0.59 29.87 2.16
CA GLY A 551 -0.18 30.53 1.11
C GLY A 551 0.58 31.59 0.31
N ASP A 552 1.88 31.80 0.55
CA ASP A 552 2.69 32.82 -0.14
C ASP A 552 2.85 32.52 -1.63
N VAL A 553 2.95 31.25 -2.02
CA VAL A 553 2.99 30.87 -3.44
C VAL A 553 1.69 31.24 -4.12
N MET A 554 0.54 30.95 -3.50
CA MET A 554 -0.77 31.28 -4.06
C MET A 554 -0.97 32.80 -4.20
N GLU A 555 -0.58 33.59 -3.20
CA GLU A 555 -0.61 35.06 -3.28
C GLU A 555 0.33 35.60 -4.38
N CYS A 556 1.52 35.01 -4.51
CA CYS A 556 2.44 35.36 -5.59
C CYS A 556 1.86 35.04 -6.98
N LEU A 557 1.19 33.90 -7.14
CA LEU A 557 0.53 33.51 -8.39
C LEU A 557 -0.62 34.47 -8.74
N ALA A 558 -1.46 34.82 -7.77
CA ALA A 558 -2.55 35.79 -7.94
C ALA A 558 -2.02 37.16 -8.40
N ASN A 559 -0.92 37.65 -7.80
CA ASN A 559 -0.30 38.93 -8.16
C ASN A 559 0.41 38.92 -9.53
N ASN A 560 0.63 37.75 -10.13
CA ASN A 560 1.34 37.59 -11.40
C ASN A 560 0.47 36.97 -12.50
N LYS A 561 -0.86 37.09 -12.38
CA LYS A 561 -1.82 36.65 -13.40
C LYS A 561 -1.48 37.18 -14.79
N ASP A 562 -1.06 38.43 -14.94
CA ASP A 562 -0.88 39.01 -16.28
C ASP A 562 0.49 38.72 -16.92
N LYS A 563 1.31 37.87 -16.30
CA LYS A 563 2.63 37.51 -16.82
C LYS A 563 2.52 36.55 -18.02
N PRO A 564 3.45 36.65 -19.00
CA PRO A 564 3.41 35.79 -20.18
C PRO A 564 3.62 34.30 -19.86
N GLU A 565 4.29 33.99 -18.74
CA GLU A 565 4.47 32.63 -18.25
C GLU A 565 3.18 32.02 -17.66
N MET A 566 2.14 32.84 -17.39
CA MET A 566 0.84 32.43 -16.88
C MET A 566 0.02 31.77 -17.99
N THR A 567 0.11 30.44 -18.08
CA THR A 567 -0.70 29.65 -19.03
C THR A 567 -2.19 29.75 -18.69
N SER A 568 -3.06 29.58 -19.69
CA SER A 568 -4.52 29.54 -19.48
C SER A 568 -4.91 28.51 -18.42
N LYS A 569 -4.28 27.31 -18.42
CA LYS A 569 -4.51 26.30 -17.38
C LYS A 569 -4.13 26.78 -15.98
N CYS A 570 -2.94 27.37 -15.83
CA CYS A 570 -2.53 27.91 -14.52
C CYS A 570 -3.48 29.01 -14.05
N ARG A 571 -3.88 29.93 -14.94
CA ARG A 571 -4.84 30.99 -14.62
C ARG A 571 -6.17 30.42 -14.13
N SER A 572 -6.70 29.39 -14.79
CA SER A 572 -7.93 28.70 -14.35
C SER A 572 -7.79 28.12 -12.95
N TYR A 573 -6.66 27.48 -12.62
CA TYR A 573 -6.40 26.95 -11.28
C TYR A 573 -6.31 28.05 -10.21
N VAL A 574 -5.62 29.16 -10.54
CA VAL A 574 -5.48 30.30 -9.62
C VAL A 574 -6.87 30.92 -9.35
N ASN A 575 -7.65 31.17 -10.40
CA ASN A 575 -8.99 31.73 -10.28
C ASN A 575 -9.94 30.79 -9.50
N HIS A 576 -9.87 29.48 -9.76
CA HIS A 576 -10.65 28.50 -9.00
C HIS A 576 -10.31 28.54 -7.51
N PHE A 577 -9.03 28.56 -7.14
CA PHE A 577 -8.64 28.59 -5.74
C PHE A 577 -9.01 29.93 -5.05
N GLU A 578 -8.97 31.05 -5.77
CA GLU A 578 -9.48 32.33 -5.26
C GLU A 578 -10.99 32.27 -5.00
N LEU A 579 -11.77 31.69 -5.91
CA LEU A 579 -13.21 31.47 -5.72
C LEU A 579 -13.50 30.66 -4.46
N VAL A 580 -12.80 29.53 -4.28
CA VAL A 580 -12.89 28.72 -3.06
C VAL A 580 -12.54 29.56 -1.84
N SER A 581 -11.44 30.32 -1.90
CA SER A 581 -10.96 31.20 -0.82
C SER A 581 -11.86 32.40 -0.50
N LEU A 582 -12.81 32.75 -1.37
CA LEU A 582 -13.78 33.82 -1.15
C LEU A 582 -15.03 33.35 -0.42
N ARG A 583 -15.33 32.05 -0.46
CA ARG A 583 -16.56 31.49 0.10
C ARG A 583 -16.41 31.15 1.58
N ASP A 584 -15.32 30.49 1.96
CA ASP A 584 -15.03 30.15 3.35
C ASP A 584 -13.74 30.85 3.84
N TYR A 585 -13.80 31.49 5.00
CA TYR A 585 -12.63 32.20 5.55
C TYR A 585 -11.47 31.26 5.95
N HIS A 586 -11.75 29.98 6.19
CA HIS A 586 -10.74 28.99 6.57
C HIS A 586 -9.76 28.70 5.42
N PHE A 587 -10.18 28.87 4.17
CA PHE A 587 -9.33 28.67 2.99
C PHE A 587 -8.40 29.86 2.71
N SER A 588 -8.39 30.87 3.58
CA SER A 588 -7.45 31.98 3.55
C SER A 588 -6.53 31.92 4.75
N TYR A 589 -5.45 31.14 4.66
CA TYR A 589 -4.57 30.83 5.81
C TYR A 589 -4.14 32.05 6.63
N LYS A 590 -3.62 33.10 5.97
CA LYS A 590 -3.19 34.33 6.64
C LYS A 590 -4.33 35.04 7.36
N PHE A 591 -5.51 35.07 6.75
CA PHE A 591 -6.70 35.69 7.32
C PHE A 591 -7.23 34.88 8.51
N GLN A 592 -7.40 33.57 8.34
CA GLN A 592 -7.79 32.64 9.40
C GLN A 592 -6.85 32.74 10.60
N LYS A 593 -5.53 32.64 10.39
CA LYS A 593 -4.52 32.71 11.44
C LYS A 593 -4.52 34.04 12.19
N ALA A 594 -4.74 35.14 11.48
CA ALA A 594 -4.72 36.47 12.07
C ALA A 594 -6.03 36.83 12.80
N CYS A 595 -7.17 36.33 12.32
CA CYS A 595 -8.49 36.76 12.77
C CYS A 595 -9.28 35.72 13.56
N SER A 596 -8.84 34.46 13.68
CA SER A 596 -9.61 33.38 14.36
C SER A 596 -10.12 33.75 15.75
N ALA A 597 -9.24 34.27 16.62
CA ALA A 597 -9.61 34.67 17.98
C ALA A 597 -10.62 35.85 18.01
N ASP A 598 -10.51 36.77 17.04
CA ASP A 598 -11.44 37.89 16.94
C ASP A 598 -12.80 37.43 16.37
N ILE A 599 -12.80 36.48 15.42
CA ILE A 599 -13.99 35.86 14.84
C ILE A 599 -14.77 35.09 15.91
N GLU A 600 -14.11 34.24 16.69
CA GLU A 600 -14.74 33.48 17.77
C GLU A 600 -15.38 34.39 18.82
N LYS A 601 -14.74 35.52 19.10
CA LYS A 601 -15.18 36.47 20.13
C LYS A 601 -16.32 37.38 19.66
N HIS A 602 -16.32 37.77 18.38
CA HIS A 602 -17.19 38.84 17.88
C HIS A 602 -18.17 38.39 16.79
N CYS A 603 -17.85 37.36 16.02
CA CYS A 603 -18.56 37.00 14.78
C CYS A 603 -19.03 35.54 14.73
N SER A 604 -19.12 34.84 15.87
CA SER A 604 -19.50 33.42 15.96
C SER A 604 -20.84 33.06 15.33
N ASN A 605 -21.75 34.03 15.14
CA ASN A 605 -23.09 33.82 14.60
C ASN A 605 -23.18 33.90 13.06
N HIS A 606 -22.08 34.23 12.38
CA HIS A 606 -22.06 34.44 10.92
C HIS A 606 -21.64 33.20 10.12
N GLY A 607 -21.39 32.07 10.80
CA GLY A 607 -20.93 30.83 10.16
C GLY A 607 -19.52 30.99 9.59
N ASN A 608 -19.27 30.33 8.45
CA ASN A 608 -17.95 30.31 7.82
C ASN A 608 -17.83 31.23 6.60
N ASP A 609 -18.92 31.89 6.19
CA ASP A 609 -18.94 32.73 4.99
C ASP A 609 -17.96 33.90 5.16
N LYS A 610 -16.93 33.94 4.29
CA LYS A 610 -15.86 34.94 4.42
C LYS A 610 -16.37 36.37 4.27
N GLY A 611 -17.34 36.60 3.37
CA GLY A 611 -17.93 37.92 3.15
C GLY A 611 -18.69 38.43 4.39
N GLU A 612 -19.52 37.58 4.99
CA GLU A 612 -20.25 37.90 6.23
C GLU A 612 -19.28 38.15 7.41
N ILE A 613 -18.19 37.38 7.49
CA ILE A 613 -17.15 37.57 8.50
C ILE A 613 -16.39 38.90 8.31
N ILE A 614 -15.99 39.22 7.07
CA ILE A 614 -15.35 40.51 6.75
C ILE A 614 -16.26 41.67 7.13
N ARG A 615 -17.57 41.57 6.84
CA ARG A 615 -18.56 42.58 7.20
C ARG A 615 -18.67 42.74 8.72
N CYS A 616 -18.82 41.64 9.46
CA CYS A 616 -18.89 41.66 10.92
C CYS A 616 -17.64 42.29 11.56
N LEU A 617 -16.44 41.87 11.16
CA LEU A 617 -15.19 42.43 11.69
C LEU A 617 -15.04 43.93 11.33
N SER A 618 -15.51 44.33 10.15
CA SER A 618 -15.52 45.73 9.73
C SER A 618 -16.47 46.58 10.58
N GLU A 619 -17.64 46.06 10.93
CA GLU A 619 -18.59 46.70 11.85
C GLU A 619 -17.96 46.91 13.23
N VAL A 620 -17.33 45.88 13.81
CA VAL A 620 -16.62 45.98 15.11
C VAL A 620 -15.56 47.08 15.09
N ARG A 621 -14.74 47.13 14.04
CA ARG A 621 -13.69 48.15 13.87
C ARG A 621 -14.28 49.55 13.72
N PHE A 622 -15.39 49.68 12.98
CA PHE A 622 -16.08 50.94 12.80
C PHE A 622 -16.63 51.47 14.11
N GLU A 623 -17.30 50.63 14.90
CA GLU A 623 -17.83 50.99 16.21
C GLU A 623 -16.72 51.43 17.18
N HIS A 624 -15.60 50.72 17.23
CA HIS A 624 -14.46 51.12 18.04
C HIS A 624 -13.96 52.53 17.66
N LYS A 625 -13.81 52.78 16.36
CA LYS A 625 -13.22 54.04 15.86
C LYS A 625 -14.17 55.24 15.95
N ILE A 626 -15.47 55.03 15.78
CA ILE A 626 -16.48 56.10 15.71
C ILE A 626 -17.24 56.26 17.03
N LEU A 627 -17.66 55.16 17.64
CA LEU A 627 -18.44 55.17 18.89
C LEU A 627 -17.55 55.09 20.14
N GLY A 628 -16.25 54.84 19.98
CA GLY A 628 -15.30 54.77 21.09
C GLY A 628 -15.55 53.60 22.03
N THR A 629 -16.12 52.50 21.51
CA THR A 629 -16.32 51.27 22.29
C THR A 629 -14.98 50.71 22.75
N LYS A 630 -14.95 49.90 23.82
CA LYS A 630 -13.69 49.31 24.34
C LYS A 630 -13.22 48.09 23.56
N THR A 631 -14.05 47.55 22.69
CA THR A 631 -13.82 46.32 21.92
C THR A 631 -13.20 46.69 20.59
N ASP A 632 -11.92 46.37 20.40
CA ASP A 632 -11.20 46.49 19.13
C ASP A 632 -10.71 45.11 18.69
N LEU A 633 -10.36 45.01 17.41
CA LEU A 633 -9.71 43.83 16.83
C LEU A 633 -8.23 43.77 17.23
N SER A 634 -7.63 42.59 17.10
CA SER A 634 -6.19 42.43 17.21
C SER A 634 -5.46 43.15 16.06
N GLU A 635 -4.23 43.64 16.31
CA GLU A 635 -3.41 44.27 15.25
C GLU A 635 -3.12 43.35 14.05
N PRO A 636 -2.83 42.04 14.23
CA PRO A 636 -2.73 41.10 13.12
C PRO A 636 -4.03 41.03 12.30
N CYS A 637 -5.19 40.90 12.96
CA CYS A 637 -6.47 40.82 12.25
C CYS A 637 -6.78 42.12 11.48
N LYS A 638 -6.49 43.30 12.05
CA LYS A 638 -6.71 44.58 11.33
C LYS A 638 -5.96 44.67 10.01
N LYS A 639 -4.71 44.17 9.98
CA LYS A 639 -3.89 44.17 8.77
C LYS A 639 -4.48 43.24 7.73
N GLN A 640 -4.83 42.01 8.12
CA GLN A 640 -5.38 41.02 7.20
C GLN A 640 -6.82 41.35 6.77
N LEU A 641 -7.64 41.95 7.63
CA LEU A 641 -8.97 42.45 7.27
C LEU A 641 -8.89 43.51 6.17
N LYS A 642 -7.90 44.41 6.22
CA LYS A 642 -7.70 45.38 5.15
C LYS A 642 -7.35 44.70 3.82
N VAL A 643 -6.49 43.69 3.84
CA VAL A 643 -6.11 42.92 2.64
C VAL A 643 -7.31 42.17 2.08
N ALA A 644 -8.03 41.44 2.93
CA ALA A 644 -9.19 40.64 2.53
C ALA A 644 -10.32 41.53 1.97
N TYR A 645 -10.56 42.69 2.56
CA TYR A 645 -11.54 43.67 2.06
C TYR A 645 -11.17 44.17 0.65
N LEU A 646 -9.90 44.50 0.41
CA LEU A 646 -9.42 44.91 -0.92
C LEU A 646 -9.50 43.77 -1.94
N GLN A 647 -9.15 42.54 -1.54
CA GLN A 647 -9.28 41.37 -2.40
C GLN A 647 -10.73 41.11 -2.81
N GLN A 648 -11.69 41.29 -1.90
CA GLN A 648 -13.11 41.13 -2.19
C GLN A 648 -13.62 42.19 -3.20
N GLU A 649 -13.02 43.38 -3.22
CA GLU A 649 -13.30 44.44 -4.21
C GLU A 649 -12.53 44.26 -5.54
N GLN A 650 -11.42 43.51 -5.56
CA GLN A 650 -10.49 43.40 -6.70
C GLN A 650 -10.67 42.14 -7.57
N VAL A 651 -11.61 41.26 -7.26
CA VAL A 651 -11.84 40.08 -8.12
C VAL A 651 -12.53 40.57 -9.41
N GLU A 652 -11.73 40.97 -10.38
CA GLU A 652 -12.15 41.23 -11.76
C GLU A 652 -12.66 39.91 -12.35
N PHE A 653 -13.97 39.71 -12.30
CA PHE A 653 -14.65 38.64 -13.01
C PHE A 653 -14.72 39.02 -14.49
N ASP A 654 -13.65 38.72 -15.23
CA ASP A 654 -13.59 38.94 -16.69
C ASP A 654 -14.68 38.13 -17.45
N ASP A 655 -15.28 37.10 -16.83
CA ASP A 655 -16.28 36.23 -17.46
C ASP A 655 -17.63 36.21 -16.71
N LYS A 656 -18.72 36.41 -17.48
CA LYS A 656 -20.13 36.36 -17.02
C LYS A 656 -20.55 35.04 -16.38
N GLU A 657 -19.86 33.93 -16.67
CA GLU A 657 -20.26 32.59 -16.24
C GLU A 657 -20.15 32.38 -14.72
N HIS A 658 -19.41 33.24 -14.00
CA HIS A 658 -19.16 33.12 -12.56
C HIS A 658 -19.96 34.10 -11.68
N MET A 659 -20.94 34.82 -12.26
CA MET A 659 -21.79 35.79 -11.54
C MET A 659 -22.52 35.16 -10.34
N SER A 660 -23.03 33.93 -10.47
CA SER A 660 -23.69 33.21 -9.37
C SER A 660 -22.71 32.68 -8.33
N ASP A 661 -21.42 32.64 -8.65
CA ASP A 661 -20.36 32.11 -7.78
C ASP A 661 -19.74 33.18 -6.89
N ALA A 662 -19.81 34.45 -7.32
CA ALA A 662 -19.26 35.62 -6.63
C ALA A 662 -20.14 36.14 -5.48
N ASP A 663 -21.44 36.30 -5.74
CA ASP A 663 -22.45 36.64 -4.71
C ASP A 663 -23.80 35.97 -5.07
N PRO A 664 -23.99 34.70 -4.67
CA PRO A 664 -25.21 33.96 -4.97
C PRO A 664 -26.47 34.61 -4.38
N LYS A 665 -26.36 35.33 -3.25
CA LYS A 665 -27.50 36.04 -2.64
C LYS A 665 -27.91 37.25 -3.47
N PHE A 666 -26.93 38.02 -3.97
CA PHE A 666 -27.19 39.15 -4.86
C PHE A 666 -27.81 38.67 -6.19
N ALA A 667 -27.22 37.65 -6.81
CA ALA A 667 -27.73 37.07 -8.05
C ALA A 667 -29.15 36.51 -7.87
N GLU A 668 -29.44 35.84 -6.76
CA GLU A 668 -30.78 35.33 -6.45
C GLU A 668 -31.78 36.46 -6.22
N LYS A 669 -31.46 37.41 -5.32
CA LYS A 669 -32.38 38.49 -4.93
C LYS A 669 -32.67 39.48 -6.04
N CYS A 670 -31.68 39.76 -6.90
CA CYS A 670 -31.81 40.71 -8.00
C CYS A 670 -32.11 40.02 -9.34
N SER A 671 -32.34 38.70 -9.36
CA SER A 671 -32.54 37.92 -10.60
C SER A 671 -33.68 38.44 -11.49
N ARG A 672 -34.74 38.98 -10.86
CA ARG A 672 -35.89 39.57 -11.56
C ARG A 672 -35.53 40.93 -12.16
N GLU A 673 -34.90 41.78 -11.36
CA GLU A 673 -34.51 43.14 -11.69
C GLU A 673 -33.42 43.15 -12.78
N ILE A 674 -32.48 42.20 -12.73
CA ILE A 674 -31.44 42.00 -13.76
C ILE A 674 -32.06 41.81 -15.14
N ARG A 675 -33.11 40.97 -15.24
CA ARG A 675 -33.82 40.73 -16.51
C ARG A 675 -34.75 41.88 -16.88
N GLN A 676 -35.38 42.52 -15.88
CA GLN A 676 -36.30 43.63 -16.08
C GLN A 676 -35.62 44.88 -16.62
N PHE A 677 -34.41 45.18 -16.15
CA PHE A 677 -33.62 46.34 -16.57
C PHE A 677 -32.63 46.04 -17.70
N ASN A 678 -32.70 44.83 -18.29
CA ASN A 678 -31.75 44.33 -19.30
C ASN A 678 -30.27 44.42 -18.87
N CYS A 679 -29.99 44.35 -17.56
CA CYS A 679 -28.62 44.39 -17.05
C CYS A 679 -27.84 43.11 -17.37
N ASP A 680 -28.52 42.04 -17.81
CA ASP A 680 -27.92 40.81 -18.36
C ASP A 680 -27.04 41.04 -19.60
N LYS A 681 -27.24 42.18 -20.30
CA LYS A 681 -26.47 42.56 -21.49
C LYS A 681 -25.16 43.29 -21.20
N ALA A 682 -24.93 43.73 -19.96
CA ALA A 682 -23.70 44.39 -19.52
C ALA A 682 -22.47 43.52 -19.82
N GLU A 683 -21.30 44.07 -20.19
CA GLU A 683 -20.15 43.25 -20.62
C GLU A 683 -19.46 42.55 -19.44
N SER A 684 -19.39 43.20 -18.28
CA SER A 684 -18.80 42.68 -17.04
C SER A 684 -19.79 42.62 -15.87
N PHE A 685 -19.40 41.98 -14.77
CA PHE A 685 -20.15 41.98 -13.51
C PHE A 685 -20.28 43.41 -12.93
N GLU A 686 -19.22 44.20 -13.00
CA GLU A 686 -19.20 45.58 -12.50
C GLU A 686 -20.19 46.46 -13.28
N ASP A 687 -20.26 46.28 -14.60
CA ASP A 687 -21.23 46.99 -15.45
C ASP A 687 -22.68 46.59 -15.15
N GLN A 688 -22.90 45.34 -14.75
CA GLN A 688 -24.22 44.83 -14.37
C GLN A 688 -24.68 45.36 -13.01
N VAL A 689 -23.76 45.41 -12.03
CA VAL A 689 -24.00 46.04 -10.73
C VAL A 689 -24.25 47.53 -10.91
N GLU A 690 -23.45 48.21 -11.75
CA GLU A 690 -23.64 49.63 -12.05
C GLU A 690 -24.97 49.87 -12.80
N CYS A 691 -25.37 48.98 -13.71
CA CYS A 691 -26.70 49.01 -14.35
C CYS A 691 -27.84 48.92 -13.33
N LEU A 692 -27.75 48.01 -12.36
CA LEU A 692 -28.75 47.90 -11.28
C LEU A 692 -28.71 49.12 -10.36
N ARG A 693 -27.53 49.67 -10.10
CA ARG A 693 -27.32 50.85 -9.26
C ARG A 693 -27.85 52.15 -9.90
N ILE A 694 -27.76 52.28 -11.23
CA ILE A 694 -28.40 53.37 -11.98
C ILE A 694 -29.93 53.26 -11.90
N ASN A 695 -30.47 52.04 -11.78
CA ASN A 695 -31.89 51.76 -11.63
C ASN A 695 -32.32 51.57 -10.16
N PHE A 696 -31.51 52.02 -9.20
CA PHE A 696 -31.67 51.71 -7.77
C PHE A 696 -33.05 52.08 -7.23
N ASP A 697 -33.59 53.24 -7.61
CA ASP A 697 -34.90 53.72 -7.14
C ASP A 697 -36.08 52.84 -7.58
N ASN A 698 -35.85 51.96 -8.57
CA ASN A 698 -36.85 51.04 -9.12
C ASN A 698 -36.60 49.58 -8.73
N LEU A 699 -35.58 49.30 -7.89
CA LEU A 699 -35.33 47.95 -7.39
C LEU A 699 -36.42 47.54 -6.39
N GLY A 700 -37.01 46.35 -6.58
CA GLY A 700 -38.00 45.80 -5.65
C GLY A 700 -39.44 46.32 -5.80
N VAL A 701 -39.73 47.11 -6.84
CA VAL A 701 -41.08 47.51 -7.28
C VAL A 701 -41.58 46.53 -8.33
#